data_AF-A0A945X374-F1
#
_entry.id   AF-A0A945X374-F1
#
_cell.length_a   1.000
_cell.length_b   1.000
_cell.length_c   1.000
_cell.angle_alpha   90.00
_cell.angle_beta   90.00
_cell.angle_gamma   90.00
#
_symmetry.space_group_name_H-M   'P 1'
#
loop_
_entity.id
_entity.type
_entity.pdbx_description
1 polymer ?
#
loop_
_entity_poly.entity_id
_entity_poly.type
_entity_poly.pdbx_seq_one_letter_code
_entity_poly.pdbx_strand_id
1 'polypeptide(L)'
;MLNQRLFRWRSFAAPVRGARLGLALSLVVACSSLAQAPTAADFVVATDGDDANSGTRTKPFASLARAQVAVRELRKNAGTGHILVLVRGGEYALSEKVVFGPQDSDGRGGTVTFAAYPGESPVFTGGRRLSGAKLGSDGIWRLRVPDGPAGTWRFEQLYVNGRRAVRARSPNQFHYYVEGKVAPPPDPKTGTSPKHNRSQFRARVKDVKPLLGLSGPELARACLVAYHSWEVSRHRVTHVEPKTGVVALTGPYCHGFFHFANDERYHIENIAAALDAPGEWFVDGTGVLAYVPLPGEETEAPEFVAPILDGFLDFLGRPEPGGAVSGIRLRGLTFRHAGYALPEEGESSPQAASRIPAVIMADYARDIVIEDCVVEHTGTYAVWFRDGCRDCMVQRCLLQDLGAGGVRIGSVDLQRASDPLHATSHITVDNTIIRDGGHLWGGAIPAYIAHSGDNRVTHNDISAFPYSGVSVGWRWGYGNVPSVRNTITHNHIHHLGGVLADMGGIYTLGESPGTVLAYNLIHDIDGYGASSMSGIYNDNSTTDMLIENNLVYNVREGGYKFGSGRDVLVRNNIFCAGRNALTYFCIYYPERDKHLGVTLEGNILYGSGKSLLGGYKDLEDFVAFQKNLYWQPSGEALDFRGKTFEEWQESGRDAGSIVADPGFRDLAGDDYRLMSGSPATTIGFKPFDISSAGVYGSAAWQRRAQEFAYTPIAFPPPRPPTTFADDFEDGGPDRVPIDANVHVEGKGDAICVTDETAASGRRALRITDAPGLKYGFNPHFFYRPGHVEGISTLSFDLRVEEGTKMYHEWREYPGKPYFYTGPRFSVVEGTLRVAGREPLPLPKREWMHIEITVGHGKEATGTWELHLAVPGEQPVAFRGLSNGSPETTKSTWIGFVSDCLGEATFYLDNIRLSSSLDR
;
A
#
# COMPACT_ATOMS: atom_id res chain seq x y z
N MET A 1 26.87 -10.24 -29.83
CA MET A 1 26.28 -11.59 -29.78
C MET A 1 26.10 -11.96 -28.31
N LEU A 2 24.93 -11.72 -27.74
CA LEU A 2 24.57 -12.10 -26.36
C LEU A 2 23.16 -12.68 -26.39
N ASN A 3 23.02 -13.86 -25.79
CA ASN A 3 21.79 -14.64 -25.74
C ASN A 3 20.77 -14.00 -24.79
N GLN A 4 19.63 -13.59 -25.35
CA GLN A 4 18.38 -13.39 -24.62
C GLN A 4 17.81 -14.76 -24.23
N ARG A 5 17.50 -14.99 -22.95
CA ARG A 5 16.55 -16.03 -22.53
C ARG A 5 15.40 -15.39 -21.77
N LEU A 6 14.35 -15.11 -22.53
CA LEU A 6 13.01 -14.75 -22.07
C LEU A 6 12.38 -15.94 -21.35
N PHE A 7 11.91 -15.72 -20.12
CA PHE A 7 10.93 -16.58 -19.46
C PHE A 7 9.60 -16.48 -20.22
N ARG A 8 9.27 -17.52 -20.99
CA ARG A 8 7.97 -17.67 -21.65
C ARG A 8 7.01 -18.37 -20.69
N TRP A 9 6.00 -17.64 -20.22
CA TRP A 9 4.75 -18.23 -19.78
C TRP A 9 4.08 -18.92 -20.98
N ARG A 10 3.94 -20.25 -20.94
CA ARG A 10 3.18 -21.01 -21.94
C ARG A 10 1.77 -21.26 -21.42
N SER A 11 0.81 -20.51 -21.96
CA SER A 11 -0.60 -20.91 -21.96
C SER A 11 -0.74 -22.21 -22.78
N PHE A 12 -1.13 -23.30 -22.14
CA PHE A 12 -1.58 -24.50 -22.85
C PHE A 12 -3.10 -24.46 -22.99
N ALA A 13 -3.56 -23.91 -24.11
CA ALA A 13 -4.85 -24.29 -24.69
C ALA A 13 -4.59 -25.46 -25.65
N ALA A 14 -5.06 -26.67 -25.29
CA ALA A 14 -5.08 -27.80 -26.20
C ALA A 14 -6.46 -27.91 -26.88
N PRO A 15 -6.53 -28.22 -28.19
CA PRO A 15 -7.80 -28.36 -28.90
C PRO A 15 -8.35 -29.76 -28.70
N VAL A 16 -9.58 -29.87 -28.19
CA VAL A 16 -10.30 -31.16 -28.14
C VAL A 16 -10.99 -31.38 -29.50
N ARG A 17 -10.54 -32.37 -30.26
CA ARG A 17 -11.30 -32.95 -31.39
C ARG A 17 -11.77 -34.36 -31.03
N GLY A 18 -13.10 -34.50 -30.99
CA GLY A 18 -13.91 -35.65 -31.39
C GLY A 18 -13.49 -37.07 -31.01
N ALA A 19 -14.25 -37.68 -30.09
CA ALA A 19 -14.52 -39.12 -30.12
C ALA A 19 -15.87 -39.48 -29.45
N ARG A 20 -16.79 -39.96 -30.30
CA ARG A 20 -17.82 -41.01 -30.12
C ARG A 20 -18.67 -41.04 -28.83
N LEU A 21 -19.97 -40.83 -29.05
CA LEU A 21 -21.07 -41.25 -28.17
C LEU A 21 -20.89 -42.72 -27.72
N GLY A 22 -20.70 -42.91 -26.42
CA GLY A 22 -20.94 -44.16 -25.71
C GLY A 22 -21.95 -43.87 -24.60
N LEU A 23 -23.16 -44.40 -24.75
CA LEU A 23 -24.25 -44.29 -23.78
C LEU A 23 -23.85 -45.10 -22.52
N ALA A 24 -23.34 -44.42 -21.48
CA ALA A 24 -23.13 -45.01 -20.17
C ALA A 24 -24.16 -44.41 -19.21
N LEU A 25 -25.10 -45.26 -18.78
CA LEU A 25 -26.13 -44.97 -17.79
C LEU A 25 -25.44 -44.70 -16.44
N SER A 26 -25.22 -43.42 -16.11
CA SER A 26 -24.77 -43.02 -14.78
C SER A 26 -25.95 -43.05 -13.82
N LEU A 27 -25.97 -44.01 -12.89
CA LEU A 27 -26.80 -43.97 -11.70
C LEU A 27 -26.52 -42.67 -10.96
N VAL A 28 -27.50 -41.76 -10.93
CA VAL A 28 -27.57 -40.67 -9.97
C VAL A 28 -27.77 -41.29 -8.60
N VAL A 29 -26.69 -41.51 -7.84
CA VAL A 29 -26.79 -41.67 -6.39
C VAL A 29 -27.08 -40.28 -5.85
N ALA A 30 -28.37 -40.00 -5.70
CA ALA A 30 -28.83 -38.89 -4.88
C ALA A 30 -28.28 -39.12 -3.48
N CYS A 31 -27.23 -38.39 -3.10
CA CYS A 31 -26.94 -38.14 -1.70
C CYS A 31 -28.10 -37.32 -1.17
N SER A 32 -29.13 -38.03 -0.70
CA SER A 32 -30.15 -37.49 0.19
C SER A 32 -29.41 -36.94 1.40
N SER A 33 -29.14 -35.64 1.41
CA SER A 33 -29.00 -34.92 2.65
C SER A 33 -30.26 -35.25 3.43
N LEU A 34 -30.10 -35.94 4.57
CA LEU A 34 -31.16 -36.01 5.55
C LEU A 34 -31.43 -34.55 5.93
N ALA A 35 -32.45 -33.96 5.30
CA ALA A 35 -33.02 -32.70 5.70
C ALA A 35 -33.51 -32.94 7.13
N GLN A 36 -32.69 -32.54 8.10
CA GLN A 36 -33.11 -32.40 9.48
C GLN A 36 -34.39 -31.57 9.44
N ALA A 37 -35.48 -32.11 10.00
CA ALA A 37 -36.72 -31.36 10.12
C ALA A 37 -36.40 -29.98 10.70
N PRO A 38 -36.90 -28.87 10.12
CA PRO A 38 -36.53 -27.54 10.58
C PRO A 38 -36.86 -27.42 12.07
N THR A 39 -35.86 -27.07 12.87
CA THR A 39 -36.04 -26.73 14.28
C THR A 39 -37.16 -25.71 14.37
N ALA A 40 -38.11 -25.89 15.30
CA ALA A 40 -39.21 -24.95 15.47
C ALA A 40 -38.62 -23.57 15.83
N ALA A 41 -38.65 -22.63 14.90
CA ALA A 41 -38.17 -21.28 15.11
C ALA A 41 -39.20 -20.47 15.92
N ASP A 42 -38.73 -19.60 16.80
CA ASP A 42 -39.59 -18.68 17.54
C ASP A 42 -40.18 -17.63 16.59
N PHE A 43 -39.37 -17.14 15.64
CA PHE A 43 -39.80 -16.17 14.63
C PHE A 43 -39.27 -16.48 13.23
N VAL A 44 -40.01 -16.05 12.21
CA VAL A 44 -39.68 -16.15 10.79
C VAL A 44 -39.80 -14.78 10.13
N VAL A 45 -38.80 -14.43 9.31
CA VAL A 45 -38.76 -13.23 8.46
C VAL A 45 -38.81 -13.67 7.00
N ALA A 46 -39.64 -13.05 6.17
CA ALA A 46 -39.80 -13.38 4.75
C ALA A 46 -40.08 -12.12 3.91
N THR A 47 -39.64 -12.09 2.64
CA THR A 47 -39.84 -10.92 1.75
C THR A 47 -41.31 -10.68 1.38
N ASP A 48 -42.15 -11.70 1.50
CA ASP A 48 -43.61 -11.65 1.35
C ASP A 48 -44.34 -11.52 2.70
N GLY A 49 -43.61 -11.27 3.79
CA GLY A 49 -44.15 -11.04 5.12
C GLY A 49 -44.74 -9.64 5.31
N ASP A 50 -45.21 -9.39 6.53
CA ASP A 50 -45.74 -8.09 6.97
C ASP A 50 -45.30 -7.87 8.43
N ASP A 51 -44.79 -6.70 8.78
CA ASP A 51 -44.33 -6.39 10.14
C ASP A 51 -45.49 -6.27 11.16
N ALA A 52 -46.74 -6.23 10.70
CA ALA A 52 -47.94 -6.38 11.51
C ALA A 52 -48.27 -7.84 11.86
N ASN A 53 -47.61 -8.83 11.23
CA ASN A 53 -47.83 -10.24 11.51
C ASN A 53 -47.28 -10.66 12.89
N SER A 54 -47.53 -11.92 13.27
CA SER A 54 -47.04 -12.51 14.52
C SER A 54 -45.63 -13.10 14.43
N GLY A 55 -44.99 -13.08 13.26
CA GLY A 55 -43.66 -13.67 13.05
C GLY A 55 -43.66 -15.20 12.97
N THR A 56 -44.80 -15.85 12.82
CA THR A 56 -44.87 -17.31 12.69
C THR A 56 -44.56 -17.75 11.25
N ARG A 57 -44.31 -19.05 11.03
CA ARG A 57 -44.06 -19.59 9.67
C ARG A 57 -45.16 -19.26 8.65
N THR A 58 -46.43 -19.17 9.06
CA THR A 58 -47.57 -18.85 8.17
C THR A 58 -47.90 -17.36 8.13
N LYS A 59 -47.37 -16.57 9.07
CA LYS A 59 -47.52 -15.12 9.14
C LYS A 59 -46.16 -14.51 9.54
N PRO A 60 -45.17 -14.50 8.64
CA PRO A 60 -43.82 -14.04 8.93
C PRO A 60 -43.74 -12.51 8.99
N PHE A 61 -42.74 -11.99 9.69
CA PHE A 61 -42.37 -10.57 9.62
C PHE A 61 -41.75 -10.23 8.27
N ALA A 62 -41.80 -8.96 7.87
CA ALA A 62 -41.15 -8.46 6.66
C ALA A 62 -39.68 -8.08 6.89
N SER A 63 -39.33 -7.62 8.11
CA SER A 63 -38.02 -7.05 8.41
C SER A 63 -37.28 -7.69 9.60
N LEU A 64 -35.94 -7.62 9.55
CA LEU A 64 -35.07 -8.00 10.65
C LEU A 64 -35.29 -7.11 11.88
N ALA A 65 -35.55 -5.81 11.68
CA ALA A 65 -35.83 -4.86 12.75
C ALA A 65 -37.09 -5.24 13.53
N ARG A 66 -38.17 -5.65 12.85
CA ARG A 66 -39.38 -6.12 13.54
C ARG A 66 -39.13 -7.39 14.32
N ALA A 67 -38.38 -8.34 13.76
CA ALA A 67 -38.00 -9.57 14.45
C ALA A 67 -37.18 -9.27 15.72
N GLN A 68 -36.25 -8.32 15.67
CA GLN A 68 -35.50 -7.85 16.83
C GLN A 68 -36.43 -7.31 17.93
N VAL A 69 -37.43 -6.51 17.57
CA VAL A 69 -38.43 -6.02 18.55
C VAL A 69 -39.21 -7.18 19.17
N ALA A 70 -39.60 -8.18 18.39
CA ALA A 70 -40.31 -9.36 18.89
C ALA A 70 -39.43 -10.21 19.84
N VAL A 71 -38.13 -10.31 19.55
CA VAL A 71 -37.14 -10.93 20.45
C VAL A 71 -37.10 -10.19 21.79
N ARG A 72 -37.05 -8.85 21.79
CA ARG A 72 -37.07 -8.04 23.02
C ARG A 72 -38.34 -8.30 23.85
N GLU A 73 -39.48 -8.40 23.17
CA GLU A 73 -40.78 -8.70 23.80
C GLU A 73 -40.80 -10.10 24.41
N LEU A 74 -40.32 -11.11 23.68
CA LEU A 74 -40.24 -12.49 24.15
C LEU A 74 -39.30 -12.60 25.35
N ARG A 75 -38.14 -11.95 25.32
CA ARG A 75 -37.15 -11.94 26.42
C ARG A 75 -37.70 -11.39 27.74
N LYS A 76 -38.66 -10.46 27.71
CA LYS A 76 -39.31 -9.95 28.94
C LYS A 76 -40.10 -11.04 29.68
N ASN A 77 -40.62 -12.01 28.94
CA ASN A 77 -41.57 -13.00 29.45
C ASN A 77 -41.00 -14.43 29.49
N ALA A 78 -39.93 -14.70 28.75
CA ALA A 78 -39.25 -15.99 28.71
C ALA A 78 -38.15 -16.07 29.79
N GLY A 79 -37.91 -17.29 30.30
CA GLY A 79 -36.74 -17.59 31.13
C GLY A 79 -35.42 -17.50 30.34
N THR A 80 -34.33 -17.95 30.96
CA THR A 80 -33.03 -18.12 30.27
C THR A 80 -33.14 -19.21 29.20
N GLY A 81 -32.87 -18.88 27.93
CA GLY A 81 -32.99 -19.83 26.83
C GLY A 81 -32.42 -19.30 25.50
N HIS A 82 -32.47 -20.16 24.47
CA HIS A 82 -32.09 -19.81 23.10
C HIS A 82 -33.33 -19.36 22.32
N ILE A 83 -33.24 -18.23 21.62
CA ILE A 83 -34.27 -17.75 20.69
C ILE A 83 -33.75 -17.88 19.26
N LEU A 84 -34.52 -18.52 18.39
CA LEU A 84 -34.19 -18.72 16.98
C LEU A 84 -35.10 -17.89 16.06
N VAL A 85 -34.48 -17.03 15.26
CA VAL A 85 -35.11 -16.30 14.16
C VAL A 85 -34.60 -16.86 12.83
N LEU A 86 -35.51 -17.37 11.99
CA LEU A 86 -35.16 -17.84 10.64
C LEU A 86 -35.55 -16.82 9.57
N VAL A 87 -34.60 -16.48 8.70
CA VAL A 87 -34.78 -15.53 7.60
C VAL A 87 -34.84 -16.28 6.27
N ARG A 88 -35.98 -16.19 5.58
CA ARG A 88 -36.19 -16.82 4.27
C ARG A 88 -35.31 -16.18 3.20
N GLY A 89 -35.05 -16.91 2.12
CA GLY A 89 -34.33 -16.42 0.95
C GLY A 89 -35.08 -15.29 0.27
N GLY A 90 -34.32 -14.31 -0.20
CA GLY A 90 -34.84 -13.09 -0.80
C GLY A 90 -33.92 -11.91 -0.52
N GLU A 91 -34.23 -10.79 -1.16
CA GLU A 91 -33.50 -9.54 -0.96
C GLU A 91 -34.30 -8.60 -0.05
N TYR A 92 -33.65 -8.12 1.01
CA TYR A 92 -34.19 -7.26 2.04
C TYR A 92 -33.47 -5.91 1.97
N ALA A 93 -34.18 -4.87 1.51
CA ALA A 93 -33.64 -3.51 1.51
C ALA A 93 -33.57 -2.97 2.94
N LEU A 94 -32.38 -2.48 3.33
CA LEU A 94 -32.19 -1.76 4.58
C LEU A 94 -32.35 -0.26 4.34
N SER A 95 -33.27 0.37 5.06
CA SER A 95 -33.45 1.83 5.08
C SER A 95 -32.55 2.53 6.09
N GLU A 96 -32.05 1.79 7.09
CA GLU A 96 -31.15 2.22 8.15
C GLU A 96 -30.36 1.02 8.70
N LYS A 97 -29.32 1.29 9.49
CA LYS A 97 -28.57 0.23 10.20
C LYS A 97 -29.45 -0.44 11.24
N VAL A 98 -29.32 -1.76 11.40
CA VAL A 98 -29.94 -2.47 12.51
C VAL A 98 -29.06 -2.33 13.75
N VAL A 99 -29.59 -1.70 14.79
CA VAL A 99 -28.87 -1.43 16.04
C VAL A 99 -29.26 -2.44 17.11
N PHE A 100 -28.31 -3.25 17.56
CA PHE A 100 -28.43 -4.11 18.74
C PHE A 100 -27.91 -3.38 19.97
N GLY A 101 -28.77 -3.20 20.97
CA GLY A 101 -28.42 -2.61 22.27
C GLY A 101 -28.55 -3.62 23.41
N PRO A 102 -28.26 -3.22 24.67
CA PRO A 102 -28.27 -4.14 25.81
C PRO A 102 -29.61 -4.86 26.00
N GLN A 103 -30.72 -4.21 25.62
CA GLN A 103 -32.06 -4.78 25.61
C GLN A 103 -32.26 -5.99 24.68
N ASP A 104 -31.34 -6.22 23.73
CA ASP A 104 -31.34 -7.39 22.83
C ASP A 104 -30.64 -8.61 23.46
N SER A 105 -30.01 -8.41 24.62
CA SER A 105 -29.29 -9.42 25.39
C SER A 105 -30.19 -10.04 26.47
N ASP A 106 -29.83 -11.23 26.98
CA ASP A 106 -30.51 -11.81 28.15
C ASP A 106 -29.99 -11.26 29.49
N GLY A 107 -28.73 -10.83 29.53
CA GLY A 107 -28.01 -10.51 30.76
C GLY A 107 -27.76 -11.71 31.70
N ARG A 108 -28.32 -12.89 31.40
CA ARG A 108 -28.29 -14.13 32.21
C ARG A 108 -27.71 -15.34 31.47
N GLY A 109 -27.17 -15.14 30.26
CA GLY A 109 -26.50 -16.18 29.46
C GLY A 109 -27.32 -16.80 28.32
N GLY A 110 -28.59 -16.44 28.13
CA GLY A 110 -29.40 -16.85 26.98
C GLY A 110 -28.98 -16.16 25.67
N THR A 111 -29.10 -16.89 24.56
CA THR A 111 -28.62 -16.44 23.24
C THR A 111 -29.76 -16.19 22.26
N VAL A 112 -29.54 -15.34 21.27
CA VAL A 112 -30.43 -15.15 20.12
C VAL A 112 -29.65 -15.47 18.86
N THR A 113 -30.24 -16.26 17.96
CA THR A 113 -29.67 -16.54 16.64
C THR A 113 -30.58 -16.03 15.55
N PHE A 114 -30.06 -15.13 14.72
CA PHE A 114 -30.65 -14.76 13.43
C PHE A 114 -29.95 -15.58 12.35
N ALA A 115 -30.65 -16.57 11.81
CA ALA A 115 -30.09 -17.52 10.85
C ALA A 115 -30.85 -17.49 9.53
N ALA A 116 -30.15 -17.75 8.43
CA ALA A 116 -30.79 -18.12 7.18
C ALA A 116 -31.67 -19.36 7.38
N TYR A 117 -32.81 -19.38 6.69
CA TYR A 117 -33.63 -20.57 6.59
C TYR A 117 -32.83 -21.69 5.91
N PRO A 118 -32.89 -22.95 6.37
CA PRO A 118 -32.06 -24.02 5.83
C PRO A 118 -32.15 -24.14 4.30
N GLY A 119 -31.00 -24.04 3.62
CA GLY A 119 -30.90 -24.14 2.16
C GLY A 119 -31.27 -22.87 1.39
N GLU A 120 -31.61 -21.78 2.08
CA GLU A 120 -31.94 -20.48 1.48
C GLU A 120 -30.82 -19.44 1.77
N SER A 121 -30.71 -18.40 0.94
CA SER A 121 -29.67 -17.36 1.06
C SER A 121 -30.29 -15.96 1.13
N PRO A 122 -30.63 -15.45 2.33
CA PRO A 122 -31.13 -14.09 2.49
C PRO A 122 -30.03 -13.05 2.25
N VAL A 123 -30.38 -11.98 1.52
CA VAL A 123 -29.49 -10.86 1.18
C VAL A 123 -30.04 -9.58 1.77
N PHE A 124 -29.32 -8.95 2.68
CA PHE A 124 -29.60 -7.59 3.15
C PHE A 124 -28.80 -6.60 2.31
N THR A 125 -29.49 -5.69 1.61
CA THR A 125 -28.86 -4.69 0.75
C THR A 125 -29.04 -3.28 1.33
N GLY A 126 -27.92 -2.57 1.51
CA GLY A 126 -27.90 -1.13 1.81
C GLY A 126 -27.89 -0.26 0.55
N GLY A 127 -28.14 -0.85 -0.62
CA GLY A 127 -28.12 -0.19 -1.92
C GLY A 127 -29.48 -0.10 -2.59
N ARG A 128 -29.62 0.88 -3.47
CA ARG A 128 -30.80 1.13 -4.29
C ARG A 128 -30.52 0.77 -5.75
N ARG A 129 -31.38 -0.07 -6.33
CA ARG A 129 -31.38 -0.35 -7.78
C ARG A 129 -31.79 0.91 -8.56
N LEU A 130 -31.05 1.20 -9.62
CA LEU A 130 -31.32 2.31 -10.52
C LEU A 130 -31.90 1.78 -11.83
N SER A 131 -32.99 2.40 -12.28
CA SER A 131 -33.73 1.98 -13.48
C SER A 131 -33.81 3.11 -14.51
N GLY A 132 -34.17 2.77 -15.75
CA GLY A 132 -34.37 3.75 -16.82
C GLY A 132 -33.11 4.13 -17.58
N ALA A 133 -32.08 3.28 -17.54
CA ALA A 133 -30.89 3.41 -18.35
C ALA A 133 -31.21 3.36 -19.85
N LYS A 134 -30.60 4.27 -20.61
CA LYS A 134 -30.69 4.34 -22.07
C LYS A 134 -29.30 4.39 -22.66
N LEU A 135 -29.05 3.58 -23.68
CA LEU A 135 -27.81 3.61 -24.42
C LEU A 135 -27.82 4.80 -25.38
N GLY A 136 -26.82 5.67 -25.27
CA GLY A 136 -26.61 6.77 -26.21
C GLY A 136 -26.02 6.28 -27.55
N SER A 137 -26.11 7.12 -28.59
CA SER A 137 -25.48 6.85 -29.89
C SER A 137 -23.95 6.78 -29.83
N ASP A 138 -23.36 7.27 -28.75
CA ASP A 138 -21.94 7.20 -28.41
C ASP A 138 -21.56 5.93 -27.64
N GLY A 139 -22.50 4.99 -27.45
CA GLY A 139 -22.25 3.74 -26.74
C GLY A 139 -22.22 3.86 -25.22
N ILE A 140 -22.62 5.00 -24.64
CA ILE A 140 -22.60 5.22 -23.19
C ILE A 140 -24.01 5.10 -22.61
N TRP A 141 -24.16 4.28 -21.57
CA TRP A 141 -25.40 4.15 -20.82
C TRP A 141 -25.64 5.38 -19.95
N ARG A 142 -26.85 5.92 -19.96
CA ARG A 142 -27.25 7.09 -19.17
C ARG A 142 -28.57 6.90 -18.45
N LEU A 143 -28.64 7.33 -17.19
CA LEU A 143 -29.89 7.41 -16.41
C LEU A 143 -29.86 8.61 -15.46
N ARG A 144 -31.05 9.11 -15.10
CA ARG A 144 -31.18 10.12 -14.04
C ARG A 144 -31.14 9.43 -12.68
N VAL A 145 -30.22 9.81 -11.82
CA VAL A 145 -30.21 9.37 -10.42
C VAL A 145 -31.44 9.98 -9.72
N PRO A 146 -32.34 9.16 -9.15
CA PRO A 146 -33.47 9.65 -8.36
C PRO A 146 -32.96 10.56 -7.24
N ASP A 147 -33.65 11.67 -6.99
CA ASP A 147 -33.28 12.62 -5.92
C ASP A 147 -31.84 13.21 -6.08
N GLY A 148 -31.28 13.20 -7.30
CA GLY A 148 -29.94 13.75 -7.60
C GLY A 148 -29.88 15.29 -7.62
N PRO A 149 -28.73 15.87 -8.00
CA PRO A 149 -27.81 16.72 -7.22
C PRO A 149 -28.39 18.03 -6.66
N ALA A 150 -29.65 18.35 -6.98
CA ALA A 150 -30.47 19.25 -6.20
C ALA A 150 -31.01 18.56 -4.91
N GLY A 151 -30.99 17.22 -4.86
CA GLY A 151 -31.30 16.40 -3.71
C GLY A 151 -30.07 15.76 -3.06
N THR A 152 -30.25 15.30 -1.83
CA THR A 152 -29.24 15.01 -0.80
C THR A 152 -28.41 13.75 -1.03
N TRP A 153 -28.73 12.91 -2.02
CA TRP A 153 -28.09 11.60 -2.17
C TRP A 153 -26.82 11.66 -3.03
N ARG A 154 -25.68 11.33 -2.42
CA ARG A 154 -24.36 11.20 -3.07
C ARG A 154 -23.75 9.85 -2.73
N PHE A 155 -23.15 9.20 -3.73
CA PHE A 155 -22.43 7.94 -3.57
C PHE A 155 -21.13 7.95 -4.36
N GLU A 156 -20.15 7.18 -3.90
CA GLU A 156 -18.81 7.09 -4.51
C GLU A 156 -18.47 5.67 -4.99
N GLN A 157 -19.42 4.75 -4.87
CA GLN A 157 -19.33 3.38 -5.36
C GLN A 157 -20.57 3.08 -6.20
N LEU A 158 -20.39 2.32 -7.27
CA LEU A 158 -21.47 1.84 -8.14
C LEU A 158 -21.18 0.38 -8.46
N TYR A 159 -22.21 -0.46 -8.44
CA TYR A 159 -22.12 -1.85 -8.82
C TYR A 159 -22.95 -2.06 -10.08
N VAL A 160 -22.34 -2.69 -11.08
CA VAL A 160 -22.93 -2.97 -12.40
C VAL A 160 -22.92 -4.47 -12.59
N ASN A 161 -24.09 -5.10 -12.71
CA ASN A 161 -24.24 -6.57 -12.79
C ASN A 161 -23.49 -7.30 -11.65
N GLY A 162 -23.55 -6.76 -10.42
CA GLY A 162 -22.86 -7.32 -9.25
C GLY A 162 -21.35 -7.09 -9.18
N ARG A 163 -20.76 -6.34 -10.11
CA ARG A 163 -19.33 -5.98 -10.12
C ARG A 163 -19.13 -4.52 -9.73
N ARG A 164 -18.15 -4.21 -8.89
CA ARG A 164 -17.72 -2.83 -8.64
C ARG A 164 -17.26 -2.16 -9.94
N ALA A 165 -17.94 -1.09 -10.34
CA ALA A 165 -17.55 -0.29 -11.49
C ALA A 165 -16.45 0.72 -11.10
N VAL A 166 -15.58 1.04 -12.06
CA VAL A 166 -14.47 1.97 -11.85
C VAL A 166 -15.04 3.38 -11.85
N ARG A 167 -14.86 4.14 -10.78
CA ARG A 167 -15.19 5.56 -10.84
C ARG A 167 -14.20 6.23 -11.79
N ALA A 168 -14.70 6.93 -12.81
CA ALA A 168 -13.94 7.55 -13.89
C ALA A 168 -12.64 8.17 -13.38
N ARG A 169 -11.49 7.71 -13.88
CA ARG A 169 -10.16 8.06 -13.33
C ARG A 169 -9.12 8.32 -14.41
N SER A 170 -8.20 9.23 -14.12
CA SER A 170 -7.09 9.58 -15.00
C SER A 170 -5.75 9.48 -14.25
N PRO A 171 -4.77 8.72 -14.76
CA PRO A 171 -4.87 7.85 -15.93
C PRO A 171 -5.73 6.60 -15.64
N ASN A 172 -6.25 5.96 -16.69
CA ASN A 172 -7.10 4.76 -16.56
C ASN A 172 -6.37 3.60 -15.87
N GLN A 173 -5.06 3.51 -16.08
CA GLN A 173 -4.17 2.53 -15.45
C GLN A 173 -3.02 3.22 -14.72
N PHE A 174 -2.60 2.63 -13.60
CA PHE A 174 -1.49 3.12 -12.77
C PHE A 174 -1.73 4.50 -12.16
N HIS A 175 -0.86 5.46 -12.40
CA HIS A 175 -0.80 6.75 -11.70
C HIS A 175 0.10 7.74 -12.44
N TYR A 176 -0.06 9.02 -12.10
CA TYR A 176 0.91 10.08 -12.31
C TYR A 176 1.91 10.15 -11.15
N TYR A 177 2.96 10.95 -11.33
CA TYR A 177 3.98 11.20 -10.31
C TYR A 177 3.90 12.63 -9.81
N VAL A 178 4.07 12.80 -8.50
CA VAL A 178 4.32 14.11 -7.90
C VAL A 178 5.68 14.61 -8.42
N GLU A 179 5.69 15.80 -9.01
CA GLU A 179 6.86 16.34 -9.69
C GLU A 179 7.80 17.05 -8.73
N GLY A 180 7.26 17.88 -7.84
CA GLY A 180 8.09 18.71 -6.97
C GLY A 180 7.42 19.17 -5.68
N LYS A 181 8.25 19.72 -4.80
CA LYS A 181 7.84 20.23 -3.48
C LYS A 181 7.25 21.63 -3.60
N VAL A 182 6.26 21.92 -2.75
CA VAL A 182 5.77 23.29 -2.52
C VAL A 182 6.21 23.72 -1.14
N ALA A 183 6.67 24.97 -1.01
CA ALA A 183 7.04 25.51 0.30
C ALA A 183 5.84 25.43 1.26
N PRO A 184 6.01 24.89 2.47
CA PRO A 184 4.93 24.82 3.44
C PRO A 184 4.59 26.22 3.96
N PRO A 185 3.30 26.57 4.09
CA PRO A 185 2.92 27.83 4.71
C PRO A 185 3.37 27.85 6.17
N PRO A 186 3.76 29.03 6.71
CA PRO A 186 4.05 29.16 8.13
C PRO A 186 2.80 28.86 8.95
N ASP A 187 2.96 28.12 10.05
CA ASP A 187 1.89 27.87 10.99
C ASP A 187 1.41 29.21 11.59
N PRO A 188 0.12 29.57 11.50
CA PRO A 188 -0.38 30.85 11.99
C PRO A 188 -0.19 31.07 13.50
N LYS A 189 -0.04 30.01 14.29
CA LYS A 189 0.14 30.06 15.75
C LYS A 189 1.60 30.14 16.15
N THR A 190 2.48 29.39 15.50
CA THR A 190 3.91 29.33 15.88
C THR A 190 4.81 30.21 15.01
N GLY A 191 4.31 30.66 13.85
CA GLY A 191 5.09 31.39 12.85
C GLY A 191 6.13 30.53 12.12
N THR A 192 6.20 29.23 12.42
CA THR A 192 7.18 28.30 11.85
C THR A 192 6.53 27.41 10.80
N SER A 193 7.20 27.19 9.67
CA SER A 193 6.73 26.24 8.66
C SER A 193 7.11 24.80 9.03
N PRO A 194 6.23 23.80 8.83
CA PRO A 194 6.63 22.40 8.91
C PRO A 194 7.71 22.09 7.86
N LYS A 195 8.45 20.98 8.01
CA LYS A 195 9.49 20.59 7.04
C LYS A 195 8.91 20.23 5.65
N HIS A 196 7.69 19.69 5.62
CA HIS A 196 7.03 19.20 4.42
C HIS A 196 5.63 19.82 4.30
N ASN A 197 5.22 20.18 3.08
CA ASN A 197 3.87 20.63 2.80
C ASN A 197 2.91 19.42 2.84
N ARG A 198 1.73 19.61 3.44
CA ARG A 198 0.77 18.55 3.72
C ARG A 198 -0.47 18.60 2.84
N SER A 199 -0.73 19.70 2.15
CA SER A 199 -1.94 19.90 1.36
C SER A 199 -1.66 20.42 -0.05
N GLN A 200 -0.40 20.63 -0.41
CA GLN A 200 0.00 21.07 -1.73
C GLN A 200 1.25 20.35 -2.22
N PHE A 201 1.29 20.12 -3.52
CA PHE A 201 2.45 19.60 -4.23
C PHE A 201 2.44 20.13 -5.66
N ARG A 202 3.58 20.01 -6.36
CA ARG A 202 3.65 20.31 -7.79
C ARG A 202 3.45 19.06 -8.62
N ALA A 203 2.54 19.13 -9.56
CA ALA A 203 2.32 18.14 -10.61
C ALA A 203 2.85 18.66 -11.95
N ARG A 204 3.11 17.75 -12.89
CA ARG A 204 3.31 18.14 -14.29
C ARG A 204 2.02 18.75 -14.82
N VAL A 205 2.12 19.95 -15.39
CA VAL A 205 0.96 20.67 -15.97
C VAL A 205 0.16 19.80 -16.96
N LYS A 206 0.84 18.95 -17.74
CA LYS A 206 0.19 18.03 -18.67
C LYS A 206 -0.67 16.95 -17.99
N ASP A 207 -0.27 16.48 -16.82
CA ASP A 207 -0.98 15.44 -16.05
C ASP A 207 -2.26 16.02 -15.41
N VAL A 208 -2.22 17.30 -15.00
CA VAL A 208 -3.35 18.01 -14.38
C VAL A 208 -4.16 18.86 -15.36
N LYS A 209 -3.83 18.83 -16.66
CA LYS A 209 -4.57 19.53 -17.71
C LYS A 209 -6.09 19.28 -17.67
N PRO A 210 -6.59 18.06 -17.38
CA PRO A 210 -8.03 17.82 -17.24
C PRO A 210 -8.72 18.63 -16.13
N LEU A 211 -7.97 19.15 -15.15
CA LEU A 211 -8.49 19.96 -14.04
C LEU A 211 -8.59 21.47 -14.37
N LEU A 212 -7.73 21.97 -15.27
CA LEU A 212 -7.59 23.42 -15.53
C LEU A 212 -8.83 24.07 -16.17
N GLY A 213 -9.69 23.27 -16.81
CA GLY A 213 -10.92 23.74 -17.46
C GLY A 213 -12.18 23.61 -16.63
N LEU A 214 -12.08 23.09 -15.40
CA LEU A 214 -13.25 22.84 -14.55
C LEU A 214 -13.71 24.12 -13.85
N SER A 215 -15.03 24.30 -13.75
CA SER A 215 -15.60 25.33 -12.88
C SER A 215 -15.28 25.05 -11.40
N GLY A 216 -15.37 26.06 -10.53
CA GLY A 216 -15.14 25.88 -9.09
C GLY A 216 -15.92 24.70 -8.47
N PRO A 217 -17.24 24.56 -8.72
CA PRO A 217 -18.02 23.41 -8.25
C PRO A 217 -17.59 22.05 -8.84
N GLU A 218 -17.14 22.00 -10.09
CA GLU A 218 -16.64 20.76 -10.70
C GLU A 218 -15.28 20.38 -10.13
N LEU A 219 -14.38 21.36 -9.97
CA LEU A 219 -13.06 21.16 -9.36
C LEU A 219 -13.19 20.67 -7.92
N ALA A 220 -14.10 21.26 -7.14
CA ALA A 220 -14.40 20.84 -5.77
C ALA A 220 -15.01 19.42 -5.69
N ARG A 221 -15.44 18.82 -6.81
CA ARG A 221 -15.88 17.42 -6.88
C ARG A 221 -14.79 16.47 -7.36
N ALA A 222 -13.76 16.96 -8.04
CA ALA A 222 -12.62 16.15 -8.45
C ALA A 222 -11.95 15.57 -7.20
N CYS A 223 -11.69 14.26 -7.22
CA CYS A 223 -11.02 13.57 -6.12
C CYS A 223 -9.59 13.25 -6.55
N LEU A 224 -8.62 13.57 -5.71
CA LEU A 224 -7.23 13.19 -5.89
C LEU A 224 -6.91 12.07 -4.90
N VAL A 225 -6.40 10.96 -5.43
CA VAL A 225 -5.91 9.83 -4.63
C VAL A 225 -4.40 9.83 -4.70
N ALA A 226 -3.74 10.06 -3.56
CA ALA A 226 -2.29 10.08 -3.45
C ALA A 226 -1.78 8.81 -2.75
N TYR A 227 -0.66 8.27 -3.22
CA TYR A 227 -0.03 7.06 -2.69
C TYR A 227 1.25 7.42 -1.94
N HIS A 228 1.27 7.09 -0.65
CA HIS A 228 2.30 7.48 0.32
C HIS A 228 3.04 6.25 0.88
N SER A 229 3.75 5.53 0.01
CA SER A 229 4.44 4.26 0.35
C SER A 229 3.49 3.14 0.80
N TRP A 230 3.10 3.09 2.08
CA TRP A 230 2.25 2.06 2.70
C TRP A 230 0.79 2.50 2.90
N GLU A 231 0.44 3.73 2.52
CA GLU A 231 -0.92 4.26 2.71
C GLU A 231 -1.38 5.06 1.49
N VAL A 232 -2.69 5.27 1.39
CA VAL A 232 -3.29 6.22 0.45
C VAL A 232 -4.02 7.34 1.18
N SER A 233 -4.04 8.53 0.58
CA SER A 233 -4.94 9.60 1.02
C SER A 233 -5.85 10.04 -0.12
N ARG A 234 -7.07 10.45 0.22
CA ARG A 234 -8.09 10.87 -0.74
C ARG A 234 -8.54 12.28 -0.37
N HIS A 235 -8.45 13.21 -1.32
CA HIS A 235 -8.79 14.61 -1.08
C HIS A 235 -9.61 15.18 -2.24
N ARG A 236 -10.31 16.28 -2.00
CA ARG A 236 -10.85 17.10 -3.08
C ARG A 236 -9.81 18.14 -3.51
N VAL A 237 -9.92 18.61 -4.75
CA VAL A 237 -9.02 19.64 -5.29
C VAL A 237 -9.65 21.01 -5.08
N THR A 238 -8.90 21.94 -4.48
CA THR A 238 -9.35 23.32 -4.27
C THR A 238 -8.81 24.27 -5.32
N HIS A 239 -7.60 24.03 -5.81
CA HIS A 239 -6.94 24.88 -6.79
C HIS A 239 -5.90 24.11 -7.60
N VAL A 240 -5.72 24.50 -8.86
CA VAL A 240 -4.60 24.09 -9.71
C VAL A 240 -4.07 25.34 -10.39
N GLU A 241 -2.79 25.66 -10.17
CA GLU A 241 -2.13 26.80 -10.81
C GLU A 241 -1.70 26.40 -12.25
N PRO A 242 -2.28 27.01 -13.31
CA PRO A 242 -2.05 26.59 -14.69
C PRO A 242 -0.59 26.66 -15.16
N LYS A 243 0.21 27.59 -14.61
CA LYS A 243 1.60 27.78 -15.04
C LYS A 243 2.57 26.86 -14.34
N THR A 244 2.40 26.70 -13.03
CA THR A 244 3.37 25.99 -12.18
C THR A 244 2.97 24.56 -11.90
N GLY A 245 1.71 24.18 -12.16
CA GLY A 245 1.19 22.84 -11.85
C GLY A 245 1.00 22.59 -10.35
N VAL A 246 1.02 23.63 -9.52
CA VAL A 246 0.74 23.50 -8.08
C VAL A 246 -0.71 23.07 -7.89
N VAL A 247 -0.91 21.93 -7.23
CA VAL A 247 -2.22 21.40 -6.85
C VAL A 247 -2.42 21.64 -5.36
N ALA A 248 -3.56 22.21 -5.00
CA ALA A 248 -3.99 22.37 -3.61
C ALA A 248 -5.19 21.48 -3.28
N LEU A 249 -5.16 20.90 -2.10
CA LEU A 249 -6.12 19.91 -1.61
C LEU A 249 -7.00 20.49 -0.48
N THR A 250 -8.17 19.89 -0.25
CA THR A 250 -9.11 20.33 0.81
C THR A 250 -8.61 20.10 2.24
N GLY A 251 -7.64 19.21 2.45
CA GLY A 251 -7.09 18.94 3.77
C GLY A 251 -5.70 18.32 3.73
N PRO A 252 -5.04 18.18 4.88
CA PRO A 252 -3.66 17.72 4.96
C PRO A 252 -3.53 16.19 4.94
N TYR A 253 -2.53 15.68 4.23
CA TYR A 253 -1.94 14.37 4.48
C TYR A 253 -1.26 14.35 5.87
N CYS A 254 -1.28 13.21 6.56
CA CYS A 254 -0.81 13.09 7.95
C CYS A 254 0.71 13.34 8.13
N HIS A 255 1.57 12.95 7.17
CA HIS A 255 3.04 13.09 7.28
C HIS A 255 3.65 14.21 6.42
N GLY A 256 2.99 14.57 5.31
CA GLY A 256 3.46 15.56 4.32
C GLY A 256 4.04 14.92 3.06
N PHE A 257 3.89 15.60 1.93
CA PHE A 257 4.43 15.15 0.65
C PHE A 257 5.97 15.16 0.70
N PHE A 258 6.57 14.15 0.09
CA PHE A 258 8.01 13.86 0.07
C PHE A 258 8.61 13.55 1.45
N HIS A 259 7.81 13.08 2.41
CA HIS A 259 8.31 12.75 3.75
C HIS A 259 9.15 11.45 3.71
N PHE A 260 8.61 10.38 3.11
CA PHE A 260 9.23 9.05 3.11
C PHE A 260 9.90 8.69 1.78
N ALA A 261 9.40 9.24 0.67
CA ALA A 261 9.86 8.87 -0.66
C ALA A 261 9.85 10.07 -1.62
N ASN A 262 10.68 10.04 -2.67
CA ASN A 262 10.74 11.11 -3.68
C ASN A 262 9.96 10.79 -4.96
N ASP A 263 9.27 9.66 -4.98
CA ASP A 263 8.50 9.09 -6.08
C ASP A 263 7.03 8.90 -5.70
N GLU A 264 6.50 9.79 -4.87
CA GLU A 264 5.07 9.82 -4.54
C GLU A 264 4.22 9.92 -5.81
N ARG A 265 3.07 9.27 -5.76
CA ARG A 265 2.21 9.03 -6.92
C ARG A 265 0.82 9.54 -6.64
N TYR A 266 0.07 9.84 -7.69
CA TYR A 266 -1.34 10.16 -7.55
C TYR A 266 -2.14 9.81 -8.80
N HIS A 267 -3.45 9.73 -8.67
CA HIS A 267 -4.38 9.80 -9.81
C HIS A 267 -5.56 10.69 -9.47
N ILE A 268 -6.30 11.07 -10.51
CA ILE A 268 -7.48 11.93 -10.42
C ILE A 268 -8.70 11.05 -10.68
N GLU A 269 -9.74 11.19 -9.87
CA GLU A 269 -11.04 10.55 -10.06
C GLU A 269 -12.16 11.60 -10.16
N ASN A 270 -13.31 11.16 -10.66
CA ASN A 270 -14.57 11.90 -10.58
C ASN A 270 -14.58 13.21 -11.41
N ILE A 271 -14.03 13.16 -12.61
CA ILE A 271 -14.11 14.24 -13.61
C ILE A 271 -14.71 13.69 -14.91
N ALA A 272 -15.50 14.49 -15.62
CA ALA A 272 -16.14 14.06 -16.86
C ALA A 272 -15.12 13.67 -17.95
N ALA A 273 -13.98 14.38 -17.99
CA ALA A 273 -12.91 14.13 -18.96
C ALA A 273 -12.18 12.79 -18.74
N ALA A 274 -12.39 12.12 -17.61
CA ALA A 274 -11.83 10.81 -17.29
C ALA A 274 -12.83 9.66 -17.49
N LEU A 275 -14.00 9.92 -18.09
CA LEU A 275 -14.95 8.88 -18.47
C LEU A 275 -14.63 8.44 -19.91
N ASP A 276 -13.60 7.60 -20.08
CA ASP A 276 -13.07 7.27 -21.41
C ASP A 276 -12.62 5.80 -21.58
N ALA A 277 -12.76 4.96 -20.54
CA ALA A 277 -12.48 3.53 -20.59
C ALA A 277 -13.69 2.64 -20.24
N PRO A 278 -13.78 1.42 -20.82
CA PRO A 278 -14.80 0.44 -20.45
C PRO A 278 -14.85 0.15 -18.95
N GLY A 279 -16.07 0.10 -18.41
CA GLY A 279 -16.33 -0.13 -16.99
C GLY A 279 -16.27 1.12 -16.12
N GLU A 280 -15.98 2.29 -16.69
CA GLU A 280 -15.97 3.56 -15.96
C GLU A 280 -17.36 4.19 -15.82
N TRP A 281 -17.60 4.87 -14.71
CA TRP A 281 -18.81 5.65 -14.47
C TRP A 281 -18.53 7.04 -13.88
N PHE A 282 -19.46 7.97 -14.14
CA PHE A 282 -19.44 9.34 -13.63
C PHE A 282 -20.86 9.86 -13.41
N VAL A 283 -21.08 10.70 -12.41
CA VAL A 283 -22.35 11.42 -12.19
C VAL A 283 -22.12 12.91 -12.34
N ASP A 284 -22.79 13.55 -13.30
CA ASP A 284 -22.58 14.97 -13.61
C ASP A 284 -23.19 15.94 -12.55
N GLY A 285 -23.06 17.24 -12.80
CA GLY A 285 -23.66 18.29 -11.96
C GLY A 285 -25.20 18.36 -12.01
N THR A 286 -25.84 17.64 -12.92
CA THR A 286 -27.29 17.58 -13.10
C THR A 286 -27.90 16.28 -12.56
N GLY A 287 -27.08 15.28 -12.24
CA GLY A 287 -27.48 13.98 -11.67
C GLY A 287 -27.73 12.93 -12.73
N VAL A 288 -27.18 13.11 -13.92
CA VAL A 288 -27.10 12.03 -14.91
C VAL A 288 -25.90 11.17 -14.56
N LEU A 289 -26.17 9.90 -14.27
CA LEU A 289 -25.16 8.84 -14.27
C LEU A 289 -24.84 8.50 -15.73
N ALA A 290 -23.56 8.46 -16.06
CA ALA A 290 -23.03 7.96 -17.32
C ALA A 290 -22.11 6.76 -17.03
N TYR A 291 -22.20 5.72 -17.86
CA TYR A 291 -21.43 4.49 -17.73
C TYR A 291 -20.94 3.99 -19.10
N VAL A 292 -19.64 3.74 -19.22
CA VAL A 292 -19.04 3.12 -20.40
C VAL A 292 -19.14 1.60 -20.22
N PRO A 293 -19.91 0.88 -21.06
CA PRO A 293 -20.09 -0.56 -20.92
C PRO A 293 -18.78 -1.34 -21.09
N LEU A 294 -18.64 -2.46 -20.37
CA LEU A 294 -17.65 -3.47 -20.75
C LEU A 294 -18.05 -4.16 -22.07
N PRO A 295 -17.08 -4.79 -22.77
CA PRO A 295 -17.40 -5.68 -23.88
C PRO A 295 -18.44 -6.73 -23.48
N GLY A 296 -19.60 -6.74 -24.16
CA GLY A 296 -20.74 -7.62 -23.87
C GLY A 296 -21.89 -6.98 -23.08
N GLU A 297 -21.75 -5.73 -22.61
CA GLU A 297 -22.79 -4.98 -21.89
C GLU A 297 -23.49 -3.92 -22.77
N GLU A 298 -23.34 -3.99 -24.10
CA GLU A 298 -23.86 -2.98 -25.04
C GLU A 298 -25.29 -3.26 -25.53
N THR A 299 -25.83 -4.47 -25.33
CA THR A 299 -27.11 -4.88 -25.92
C THR A 299 -28.30 -4.80 -24.97
N GLU A 300 -28.06 -5.04 -23.67
CA GLU A 300 -29.09 -5.00 -22.63
C GLU A 300 -28.67 -4.02 -21.53
N ALA A 301 -29.65 -3.31 -20.96
CA ALA A 301 -29.38 -2.38 -19.89
C ALA A 301 -28.86 -3.15 -18.67
N PRO A 302 -27.64 -2.84 -18.17
CA PRO A 302 -27.10 -3.58 -17.03
C PRO A 302 -27.82 -3.18 -15.74
N GLU A 303 -27.77 -4.05 -14.73
CA GLU A 303 -28.28 -3.74 -13.40
C GLU A 303 -27.33 -2.77 -12.71
N PHE A 304 -27.84 -1.60 -12.34
CA PHE A 304 -27.09 -0.60 -11.58
C PHE A 304 -27.55 -0.59 -10.12
N VAL A 305 -26.62 -0.72 -9.17
CA VAL A 305 -26.89 -0.58 -7.73
C VAL A 305 -25.93 0.44 -7.12
N ALA A 306 -26.48 1.43 -6.42
CA ALA A 306 -25.70 2.44 -5.71
C ALA A 306 -26.02 2.41 -4.20
N PRO A 307 -25.02 2.54 -3.31
CA PRO A 307 -25.24 2.51 -1.87
C PRO A 307 -26.04 3.73 -1.39
N ILE A 308 -26.95 3.50 -0.44
CA ILE A 308 -27.64 4.53 0.34
C ILE A 308 -27.20 4.54 1.80
N LEU A 309 -26.74 3.40 2.32
CA LEU A 309 -26.20 3.26 3.68
C LEU A 309 -24.67 3.19 3.67
N ASP A 310 -24.06 3.54 4.80
CA ASP A 310 -22.62 3.44 5.07
C ASP A 310 -22.25 2.19 5.92
N GLY A 311 -23.25 1.41 6.34
CA GLY A 311 -23.07 0.17 7.09
C GLY A 311 -24.39 -0.58 7.27
N PHE A 312 -24.33 -1.72 7.94
CA PHE A 312 -25.45 -2.66 8.08
C PHE A 312 -25.88 -2.82 9.54
N LEU A 313 -24.94 -3.07 10.45
CA LEU A 313 -25.22 -3.46 11.83
C LEU A 313 -24.33 -2.71 12.82
N ASP A 314 -24.93 -2.27 13.92
CA ASP A 314 -24.19 -1.71 15.06
C ASP A 314 -24.56 -2.47 16.35
N PHE A 315 -23.57 -2.99 17.06
CA PHE A 315 -23.71 -3.52 18.42
C PHE A 315 -23.26 -2.44 19.40
N LEU A 316 -24.21 -1.73 20.00
CA LEU A 316 -23.96 -0.56 20.84
C LEU A 316 -24.18 -0.89 22.31
N GLY A 317 -23.14 -1.44 22.94
CA GLY A 317 -23.08 -1.62 24.39
C GLY A 317 -22.53 -0.40 25.11
N ARG A 318 -22.36 -0.56 26.42
CA ARG A 318 -21.83 0.47 27.32
C ARG A 318 -20.89 -0.17 28.37
N PRO A 319 -19.92 0.59 28.89
CA PRO A 319 -18.91 0.06 29.80
C PRO A 319 -19.45 -0.34 31.18
N GLU A 320 -20.57 0.22 31.64
CA GLU A 320 -21.11 -0.09 32.96
C GLU A 320 -21.52 -1.57 33.11
N PRO A 321 -21.54 -2.11 34.34
CA PRO A 321 -22.02 -3.47 34.60
C PRO A 321 -23.44 -3.69 34.04
N GLY A 322 -23.61 -4.76 33.25
CA GLY A 322 -24.88 -5.05 32.58
C GLY A 322 -25.16 -4.21 31.32
N GLY A 323 -24.27 -3.26 30.97
CA GLY A 323 -24.37 -2.41 29.79
C GLY A 323 -23.90 -3.07 28.50
N ALA A 324 -23.32 -4.27 28.54
CA ALA A 324 -22.80 -4.94 27.35
C ALA A 324 -23.92 -5.53 26.47
N VAL A 325 -23.74 -5.47 25.15
CA VAL A 325 -24.57 -6.26 24.20
C VAL A 325 -24.00 -7.67 24.16
N SER A 326 -24.82 -8.70 24.35
CA SER A 326 -24.31 -10.06 24.46
C SER A 326 -25.20 -11.19 23.97
N GLY A 327 -24.55 -12.28 23.56
CA GLY A 327 -25.19 -13.54 23.20
C GLY A 327 -25.96 -13.49 21.88
N ILE A 328 -25.48 -12.73 20.90
CA ILE A 328 -26.14 -12.58 19.59
C ILE A 328 -25.33 -13.33 18.53
N ARG A 329 -26.01 -14.15 17.73
CA ARG A 329 -25.42 -14.94 16.66
C ARG A 329 -26.08 -14.59 15.32
N LEU A 330 -25.26 -14.33 14.31
CA LEU A 330 -25.66 -14.16 12.92
C LEU A 330 -25.15 -15.37 12.13
N ARG A 331 -26.04 -16.06 11.41
CA ARG A 331 -25.68 -17.29 10.68
C ARG A 331 -26.20 -17.31 9.25
N GLY A 332 -25.34 -17.51 8.26
CA GLY A 332 -25.77 -17.74 6.88
C GLY A 332 -26.35 -16.49 6.17
N LEU A 333 -26.15 -15.30 6.73
CA LEU A 333 -26.72 -14.06 6.20
C LEU A 333 -25.75 -13.38 5.23
N THR A 334 -26.27 -12.76 4.18
CA THR A 334 -25.47 -11.96 3.24
C THR A 334 -25.76 -10.47 3.40
N PHE A 335 -24.73 -9.63 3.42
CA PHE A 335 -24.82 -8.17 3.49
C PHE A 335 -24.09 -7.52 2.32
N ARG A 336 -24.77 -6.61 1.60
CA ARG A 336 -24.26 -5.97 0.38
C ARG A 336 -24.53 -4.47 0.28
N HIS A 337 -23.68 -3.78 -0.45
CA HIS A 337 -23.90 -2.40 -0.94
C HIS A 337 -23.95 -1.33 0.16
N ALA A 338 -22.95 -1.31 1.05
CA ALA A 338 -22.70 -0.17 1.93
C ALA A 338 -21.60 0.71 1.34
N GLY A 339 -21.82 2.02 1.29
CA GLY A 339 -20.92 2.98 0.68
C GLY A 339 -19.97 3.64 1.66
N TYR A 340 -19.10 4.49 1.12
CA TYR A 340 -18.35 5.48 1.88
C TYR A 340 -18.41 6.80 1.12
N ALA A 341 -18.75 7.88 1.82
CA ALA A 341 -18.72 9.23 1.29
C ALA A 341 -17.49 9.95 1.86
N LEU A 342 -16.66 10.51 0.99
CA LEU A 342 -15.45 11.22 1.39
C LEU A 342 -15.80 12.51 2.16
N PRO A 343 -15.31 12.69 3.40
CA PRO A 343 -15.46 13.93 4.17
C PRO A 343 -14.94 15.14 3.41
N GLU A 344 -15.43 16.34 3.72
CA GLU A 344 -15.12 17.58 2.97
C GLU A 344 -13.60 17.85 2.91
N GLU A 345 -12.94 17.70 4.05
CA GLU A 345 -11.50 17.81 4.26
C GLU A 345 -10.67 16.68 3.61
N GLY A 346 -11.33 15.65 3.08
CA GLY A 346 -10.70 14.41 2.63
C GLY A 346 -10.44 13.44 3.77
N GLU A 347 -9.66 12.41 3.50
CA GLU A 347 -9.32 11.39 4.49
C GLU A 347 -7.87 10.93 4.29
N SER A 348 -7.16 10.85 5.42
CA SER A 348 -5.78 10.41 5.50
C SER A 348 -5.57 9.71 6.83
N SER A 349 -5.30 8.42 6.76
CA SER A 349 -4.79 7.64 7.88
C SER A 349 -3.26 7.67 7.91
N PRO A 350 -2.61 7.48 9.07
CA PRO A 350 -1.15 7.31 9.15
C PRO A 350 -0.70 5.92 8.65
N GLN A 351 -1.54 4.91 8.84
CA GLN A 351 -1.33 3.53 8.42
C GLN A 351 -2.65 2.74 8.56
N ALA A 352 -2.72 1.57 7.92
CA ALA A 352 -3.78 0.58 8.06
C ALA A 352 -5.20 1.09 7.76
N ALA A 353 -5.36 2.20 7.02
CA ALA A 353 -6.62 2.90 6.89
C ALA A 353 -7.34 3.09 8.26
N SER A 354 -6.55 3.35 9.30
CA SER A 354 -6.96 3.25 10.72
C SER A 354 -8.10 4.18 11.16
N ARG A 355 -8.47 5.17 10.34
CA ARG A 355 -9.64 6.03 10.58
C ARG A 355 -10.91 5.56 9.89
N ILE A 356 -10.81 4.60 8.97
CA ILE A 356 -11.95 4.08 8.23
C ILE A 356 -12.78 3.15 9.15
N PRO A 357 -14.12 3.34 9.20
CA PRO A 357 -15.00 2.50 10.00
C PRO A 357 -15.23 1.13 9.35
N ALA A 358 -16.13 0.32 9.92
CA ALA A 358 -16.61 -0.92 9.32
C ALA A 358 -18.13 -0.90 9.10
N VAL A 359 -18.63 -1.77 8.22
CA VAL A 359 -20.06 -1.92 7.96
C VAL A 359 -20.79 -2.72 9.05
N ILE A 360 -20.04 -3.49 9.85
CA ILE A 360 -20.52 -4.12 11.09
C ILE A 360 -19.62 -3.63 12.22
N MET A 361 -20.16 -2.79 13.10
CA MET A 361 -19.43 -2.20 14.23
C MET A 361 -19.88 -2.80 15.56
N ALA A 362 -18.94 -3.02 16.47
CA ALA A 362 -19.25 -3.46 17.83
C ALA A 362 -18.46 -2.66 18.87
N ASP A 363 -19.18 -2.16 19.87
CA ASP A 363 -18.66 -1.53 21.07
C ASP A 363 -19.29 -2.16 22.31
N TYR A 364 -18.45 -2.50 23.29
CA TYR A 364 -18.82 -3.17 24.54
C TYR A 364 -19.72 -4.40 24.31
N ALA A 365 -19.32 -5.22 23.34
CA ALA A 365 -20.04 -6.43 22.97
C ALA A 365 -19.37 -7.69 23.53
N ARG A 366 -20.15 -8.70 23.90
CA ARG A 366 -19.64 -9.98 24.45
C ARG A 366 -20.34 -11.17 23.82
N ASP A 367 -19.60 -12.23 23.48
CA ASP A 367 -20.22 -13.43 22.87
C ASP A 367 -21.08 -13.08 21.64
N ILE A 368 -20.51 -12.25 20.75
CA ILE A 368 -21.09 -11.99 19.43
C ILE A 368 -20.45 -12.95 18.44
N VAL A 369 -21.27 -13.74 17.74
CA VAL A 369 -20.79 -14.70 16.74
C VAL A 369 -21.36 -14.33 15.37
N ILE A 370 -20.47 -14.11 14.41
CA ILE A 370 -20.81 -13.94 12.99
C ILE A 370 -20.26 -15.16 12.28
N GLU A 371 -21.14 -16.05 11.82
CA GLU A 371 -20.73 -17.33 11.24
C GLU A 371 -21.44 -17.65 9.92
N ASP A 372 -20.72 -18.28 8.98
CA ASP A 372 -21.26 -18.67 7.68
C ASP A 372 -21.87 -17.48 6.88
N CYS A 373 -21.47 -16.25 7.19
CA CYS A 373 -22.01 -15.03 6.59
C CYS A 373 -21.17 -14.56 5.39
N VAL A 374 -21.80 -13.78 4.52
CA VAL A 374 -21.13 -13.08 3.42
C VAL A 374 -21.24 -11.57 3.64
N VAL A 375 -20.12 -10.86 3.55
CA VAL A 375 -20.09 -9.39 3.53
C VAL A 375 -19.34 -8.96 2.27
N GLU A 376 -20.02 -8.26 1.36
CA GLU A 376 -19.40 -7.83 0.11
C GLU A 376 -19.95 -6.51 -0.42
N HIS A 377 -19.27 -5.94 -1.41
CA HIS A 377 -19.67 -4.68 -2.05
C HIS A 377 -19.72 -3.53 -1.03
N THR A 378 -18.65 -3.34 -0.27
CA THR A 378 -18.57 -2.30 0.79
C THR A 378 -17.61 -1.17 0.44
N GLY A 379 -17.78 0.01 1.04
CA GLY A 379 -16.85 1.15 0.93
C GLY A 379 -15.78 1.20 2.03
N THR A 380 -15.91 0.37 3.06
CA THR A 380 -15.15 0.44 4.32
C THR A 380 -14.72 -0.97 4.79
N TYR A 381 -14.31 -1.13 6.06
CA TYR A 381 -13.97 -2.44 6.62
C TYR A 381 -15.22 -3.34 6.73
N ALA A 382 -15.06 -4.66 6.75
CA ALA A 382 -16.20 -5.56 6.94
C ALA A 382 -16.71 -5.58 8.39
N VAL A 383 -15.82 -5.81 9.37
CA VAL A 383 -16.17 -5.94 10.79
C VAL A 383 -15.17 -5.19 11.66
N TRP A 384 -15.63 -4.49 12.70
CA TRP A 384 -14.76 -3.90 13.73
C TRP A 384 -15.28 -4.15 15.14
N PHE A 385 -14.52 -4.93 15.92
CA PHE A 385 -14.66 -5.02 17.38
C PHE A 385 -13.81 -3.92 18.02
N ARG A 386 -14.42 -2.78 18.34
CA ARG A 386 -13.70 -1.55 18.67
C ARG A 386 -13.34 -1.45 20.15
N ASP A 387 -14.22 -0.91 20.98
CA ASP A 387 -13.98 -0.71 22.41
C ASP A 387 -14.63 -1.82 23.23
N GLY A 388 -13.97 -2.28 24.29
CA GLY A 388 -14.54 -3.14 25.34
C GLY A 388 -15.14 -4.46 24.87
N CYS A 389 -14.80 -4.95 23.68
CA CYS A 389 -15.34 -6.19 23.13
C CYS A 389 -14.60 -7.41 23.67
N ARG A 390 -15.33 -8.49 24.01
CA ARG A 390 -14.73 -9.73 24.52
C ARG A 390 -15.42 -10.98 24.01
N ASP A 391 -14.65 -12.03 23.78
CA ASP A 391 -15.19 -13.36 23.45
C ASP A 391 -16.08 -13.35 22.19
N CYS A 392 -15.76 -12.50 21.21
CA CYS A 392 -16.49 -12.43 19.94
C CYS A 392 -15.76 -13.19 18.83
N MET A 393 -16.51 -13.62 17.82
CA MET A 393 -16.00 -14.49 16.77
C MET A 393 -16.53 -14.13 15.38
N VAL A 394 -15.65 -14.16 14.39
CA VAL A 394 -15.98 -14.23 12.95
C VAL A 394 -15.47 -15.58 12.46
N GLN A 395 -16.37 -16.44 11.96
CA GLN A 395 -16.02 -17.80 11.58
C GLN A 395 -16.68 -18.28 10.29
N ARG A 396 -15.95 -18.93 9.37
CA ARG A 396 -16.51 -19.44 8.09
C ARG A 396 -17.22 -18.37 7.27
N CYS A 397 -16.76 -17.12 7.35
CA CYS A 397 -17.33 -16.02 6.59
C CYS A 397 -16.59 -15.82 5.26
N LEU A 398 -17.28 -15.26 4.27
CA LEU A 398 -16.67 -14.72 3.06
C LEU A 398 -16.75 -13.20 3.10
N LEU A 399 -15.60 -12.55 3.19
CA LEU A 399 -15.46 -11.09 3.16
C LEU A 399 -14.76 -10.72 1.85
N GLN A 400 -15.47 -10.14 0.89
CA GLN A 400 -14.92 -9.86 -0.44
C GLN A 400 -15.44 -8.58 -1.10
N ASP A 401 -14.75 -8.05 -2.09
CA ASP A 401 -15.03 -6.76 -2.72
C ASP A 401 -15.18 -5.63 -1.68
N LEU A 402 -14.11 -5.39 -0.94
CA LEU A 402 -14.07 -4.48 0.21
C LEU A 402 -13.40 -3.15 -0.15
N GLY A 403 -14.01 -2.04 0.25
CA GLY A 403 -13.40 -0.73 0.08
C GLY A 403 -12.14 -0.54 0.94
N ALA A 404 -12.14 -1.11 2.15
CA ALA A 404 -10.99 -1.21 3.04
C ALA A 404 -10.64 -2.68 3.33
N GLY A 405 -10.43 -3.05 4.59
CA GLY A 405 -10.00 -4.39 5.02
C GLY A 405 -11.13 -5.29 5.53
N GLY A 406 -10.77 -6.46 6.06
CA GLY A 406 -11.73 -7.44 6.58
C GLY A 406 -12.15 -7.13 8.02
N VAL A 407 -11.42 -7.71 8.98
CA VAL A 407 -11.74 -7.64 10.41
C VAL A 407 -10.73 -6.78 11.15
N ARG A 408 -11.23 -5.80 11.91
CA ARG A 408 -10.45 -4.95 12.79
C ARG A 408 -10.76 -5.25 14.27
N ILE A 409 -9.71 -5.25 15.09
CA ILE A 409 -9.77 -5.62 16.50
C ILE A 409 -9.05 -4.57 17.33
N GLY A 410 -9.78 -3.98 18.28
CA GLY A 410 -9.28 -2.97 19.21
C GLY A 410 -9.24 -1.55 18.64
N SER A 411 -8.90 -0.61 19.53
CA SER A 411 -8.73 0.80 19.21
C SER A 411 -7.26 1.13 18.92
N VAL A 412 -7.03 2.24 18.20
CA VAL A 412 -5.68 2.83 18.01
C VAL A 412 -5.32 3.85 19.08
N ASP A 413 -6.27 4.21 19.94
CA ASP A 413 -6.02 5.04 21.11
C ASP A 413 -5.44 4.17 22.23
N LEU A 414 -4.12 4.27 22.43
CA LEU A 414 -3.39 3.50 23.44
C LEU A 414 -3.89 3.78 24.86
N GLN A 415 -4.17 5.05 25.19
CA GLN A 415 -4.59 5.42 26.55
C GLN A 415 -5.93 4.76 26.87
N ARG A 416 -6.88 4.87 25.92
CA ARG A 416 -8.20 4.25 26.04
C ARG A 416 -8.09 2.72 26.09
N ALA A 417 -7.33 2.10 25.18
CA ALA A 417 -7.21 0.65 25.10
C ALA A 417 -6.46 0.02 26.30
N SER A 418 -5.66 0.81 27.02
CA SER A 418 -4.95 0.35 28.23
C SER A 418 -5.84 0.34 29.47
N ASP A 419 -6.99 1.01 29.45
CA ASP A 419 -7.98 0.92 30.52
C ASP A 419 -8.72 -0.44 30.44
N PRO A 420 -8.68 -1.29 31.48
CA PRO A 420 -9.40 -2.57 31.49
C PRO A 420 -10.91 -2.48 31.20
N LEU A 421 -11.53 -1.33 31.42
CA LEU A 421 -12.93 -1.08 31.12
C LEU A 421 -13.21 -0.99 29.61
N HIS A 422 -12.22 -0.51 28.84
CA HIS A 422 -12.29 -0.28 27.40
C HIS A 422 -11.45 -1.29 26.60
N ALA A 423 -10.67 -2.13 27.26
CA ALA A 423 -9.81 -3.12 26.62
C ALA A 423 -10.63 -4.21 25.89
N THR A 424 -10.43 -4.28 24.57
CA THR A 424 -10.90 -5.35 23.70
C THR A 424 -9.92 -6.52 23.74
N SER A 425 -10.41 -7.76 23.84
CA SER A 425 -9.58 -8.98 23.85
C SER A 425 -10.37 -10.24 23.50
N HIS A 426 -9.69 -11.37 23.34
CA HIS A 426 -10.34 -12.68 23.10
C HIS A 426 -11.22 -12.70 21.84
N ILE A 427 -10.82 -11.95 20.81
CA ILE A 427 -11.50 -11.96 19.52
C ILE A 427 -10.91 -13.07 18.64
N THR A 428 -11.79 -13.87 18.04
CA THR A 428 -11.39 -14.95 17.13
C THR A 428 -11.82 -14.65 15.70
N VAL A 429 -10.89 -14.70 14.76
CA VAL A 429 -11.12 -14.70 13.31
C VAL A 429 -10.62 -16.04 12.80
N ASP A 430 -11.54 -16.96 12.54
CA ASP A 430 -11.22 -18.35 12.25
C ASP A 430 -11.86 -18.84 10.95
N ASN A 431 -11.15 -19.65 10.17
CA ASN A 431 -11.71 -20.35 9.01
C ASN A 431 -12.42 -19.43 7.99
N THR A 432 -11.97 -18.18 7.85
CA THR A 432 -12.63 -17.13 7.05
C THR A 432 -11.85 -16.87 5.76
N ILE A 433 -12.57 -16.65 4.66
CA ILE A 433 -12.00 -16.20 3.38
C ILE A 433 -12.10 -14.68 3.33
N ILE A 434 -10.96 -13.98 3.30
CA ILE A 434 -10.87 -12.52 3.22
C ILE A 434 -10.09 -12.15 1.97
N ARG A 435 -10.77 -11.68 0.92
CA ARG A 435 -10.11 -11.42 -0.36
C ARG A 435 -10.65 -10.21 -1.09
N ASP A 436 -9.94 -9.75 -2.12
CA ASP A 436 -10.42 -8.70 -3.04
C ASP A 436 -10.84 -7.43 -2.27
N GLY A 437 -9.86 -6.71 -1.72
CA GLY A 437 -10.14 -5.53 -0.91
C GLY A 437 -9.08 -4.44 -1.01
N GLY A 438 -9.28 -3.36 -0.25
CA GLY A 438 -8.47 -2.15 -0.35
C GLY A 438 -8.73 -1.34 -1.62
N HIS A 439 -9.89 -1.50 -2.26
CA HIS A 439 -10.22 -0.80 -3.51
C HIS A 439 -10.31 0.72 -3.37
N LEU A 440 -10.68 1.21 -2.17
CA LEU A 440 -10.68 2.64 -1.86
C LEU A 440 -9.52 3.03 -0.95
N TRP A 441 -9.14 2.14 -0.04
CA TRP A 441 -8.16 2.36 1.01
C TRP A 441 -7.06 1.31 0.91
N GLY A 442 -6.08 1.56 0.04
CA GLY A 442 -5.03 0.57 -0.26
C GLY A 442 -4.19 0.17 0.95
N GLY A 443 -4.04 1.04 1.96
CA GLY A 443 -3.31 0.69 3.19
C GLY A 443 -4.08 -0.23 4.13
N ALA A 444 -5.35 -0.55 3.85
CA ALA A 444 -6.18 -1.36 4.73
C ALA A 444 -5.72 -2.82 4.82
N ILE A 445 -6.05 -3.47 5.93
CA ILE A 445 -5.52 -4.79 6.30
C ILE A 445 -6.67 -5.81 6.41
N PRO A 446 -6.56 -7.01 5.80
CA PRO A 446 -7.53 -8.09 5.92
C PRO A 446 -7.85 -8.48 7.37
N ALA A 447 -6.84 -8.70 8.21
CA ALA A 447 -6.98 -8.95 9.64
C ALA A 447 -6.06 -8.02 10.45
N TYR A 448 -6.65 -7.07 11.17
CA TYR A 448 -5.93 -6.01 11.86
C TYR A 448 -6.18 -6.03 13.37
N ILE A 449 -5.14 -6.33 14.14
CA ILE A 449 -5.11 -6.18 15.60
C ILE A 449 -4.36 -4.89 15.95
N ALA A 450 -5.08 -3.90 16.46
CA ALA A 450 -4.51 -2.65 16.97
C ALA A 450 -4.00 -2.86 18.41
N HIS A 451 -4.50 -2.06 19.38
CA HIS A 451 -4.24 -2.28 20.80
C HIS A 451 -5.22 -3.30 21.39
N SER A 452 -4.94 -4.59 21.20
CA SER A 452 -5.75 -5.69 21.74
C SER A 452 -4.97 -7.00 21.90
N GLY A 453 -5.23 -7.73 22.98
CA GLY A 453 -4.54 -8.96 23.35
C GLY A 453 -5.44 -10.19 23.41
N ASP A 454 -4.81 -11.36 23.57
CA ASP A 454 -5.47 -12.67 23.68
C ASP A 454 -6.33 -13.03 22.44
N ASN A 455 -6.04 -12.45 21.28
CA ASN A 455 -6.81 -12.69 20.06
C ASN A 455 -6.27 -13.89 19.26
N ARG A 456 -7.12 -14.46 18.41
CA ARG A 456 -6.79 -15.59 17.54
C ARG A 456 -7.15 -15.24 16.10
N VAL A 457 -6.17 -15.29 15.20
CA VAL A 457 -6.36 -15.19 13.75
C VAL A 457 -5.87 -16.50 13.16
N THR A 458 -6.79 -17.43 12.92
CA THR A 458 -6.45 -18.82 12.59
C THR A 458 -7.16 -19.37 11.36
N HIS A 459 -6.49 -20.23 10.61
CA HIS A 459 -7.12 -20.96 9.48
C HIS A 459 -7.81 -20.07 8.43
N ASN A 460 -7.32 -18.84 8.21
CA ASN A 460 -7.91 -17.94 7.23
C ASN A 460 -7.22 -18.07 5.87
N ASP A 461 -7.97 -17.84 4.80
CA ASP A 461 -7.46 -17.61 3.44
C ASP A 461 -7.50 -16.10 3.17
N ILE A 462 -6.34 -15.48 2.97
CA ILE A 462 -6.18 -14.04 2.84
C ILE A 462 -5.48 -13.73 1.52
N SER A 463 -6.17 -13.03 0.60
CA SER A 463 -5.59 -12.78 -0.72
C SER A 463 -6.11 -11.56 -1.48
N ALA A 464 -5.39 -11.11 -2.51
CA ALA A 464 -5.80 -10.01 -3.40
C ALA A 464 -6.03 -8.66 -2.67
N PHE A 465 -5.08 -8.27 -1.81
CA PHE A 465 -5.03 -6.93 -1.21
C PHE A 465 -3.77 -6.17 -1.66
N PRO A 466 -3.83 -4.83 -1.78
CA PRO A 466 -2.70 -4.01 -2.25
C PRO A 466 -1.57 -3.81 -1.23
N TYR A 467 -1.71 -4.31 0.01
CA TYR A 467 -0.77 -4.11 1.12
C TYR A 467 -0.67 -5.39 2.00
N SER A 468 -0.30 -5.26 3.28
CA SER A 468 -0.05 -6.37 4.20
C SER A 468 -1.30 -7.22 4.51
N GLY A 469 -1.10 -8.51 4.82
CA GLY A 469 -2.19 -9.47 5.04
C GLY A 469 -2.73 -9.48 6.48
N VAL A 470 -1.84 -9.63 7.46
CA VAL A 470 -2.16 -9.56 8.88
C VAL A 470 -1.29 -8.50 9.55
N SER A 471 -1.87 -7.63 10.38
CA SER A 471 -1.13 -6.64 11.17
C SER A 471 -1.39 -6.83 12.66
N VAL A 472 -0.34 -6.89 13.47
CA VAL A 472 -0.44 -7.08 14.93
C VAL A 472 0.33 -6.01 15.70
N GLY A 473 -0.40 -5.24 16.52
CA GLY A 473 0.15 -4.18 17.36
C GLY A 473 0.09 -2.80 16.71
N TRP A 474 0.29 -1.76 17.53
CA TRP A 474 0.10 -0.36 17.11
C TRP A 474 0.97 0.65 17.89
N ARG A 475 2.26 0.36 18.07
CA ARG A 475 3.16 1.27 18.80
C ARG A 475 4.55 1.35 18.15
N TRP A 476 4.92 2.54 17.71
CA TRP A 476 6.29 2.86 17.27
C TRP A 476 7.15 3.24 18.48
N GLY A 477 7.75 2.23 19.11
CA GLY A 477 8.62 2.40 20.26
C GLY A 477 8.29 1.45 21.43
N TYR A 478 9.22 1.35 22.37
CA TYR A 478 9.07 0.51 23.57
C TYR A 478 8.05 1.04 24.57
N GLY A 479 7.52 0.11 25.37
CA GLY A 479 6.68 0.32 26.55
C GLY A 479 5.36 -0.46 26.51
N ASN A 480 4.71 -0.52 27.66
CA ASN A 480 3.52 -1.36 27.89
C ASN A 480 2.40 -1.08 26.88
N VAL A 481 1.90 -2.14 26.26
CA VAL A 481 0.77 -2.14 25.34
C VAL A 481 -0.14 -3.33 25.62
N PRO A 482 -1.45 -3.23 25.32
CA PRO A 482 -2.37 -4.35 25.50
C PRO A 482 -2.28 -5.40 24.37
N SER A 483 -1.47 -5.17 23.33
CA SER A 483 -1.31 -6.06 22.17
C SER A 483 -0.45 -7.29 22.46
N VAL A 484 -0.88 -8.15 23.39
CA VAL A 484 -0.11 -9.26 23.95
C VAL A 484 -0.80 -10.61 23.74
N ARG A 485 -0.06 -11.72 23.78
CA ARG A 485 -0.60 -13.10 23.73
C ARG A 485 -1.53 -13.37 22.54
N ASN A 486 -1.25 -12.74 21.39
CA ASN A 486 -2.02 -12.98 20.18
C ASN A 486 -1.53 -14.28 19.49
N THR A 487 -2.42 -15.00 18.83
CA THR A 487 -2.11 -16.26 18.13
C THR A 487 -2.46 -16.12 16.65
N ILE A 488 -1.44 -16.08 15.79
CA ILE A 488 -1.59 -15.98 14.33
C ILE A 488 -1.08 -17.28 13.71
N THR A 489 -1.99 -18.23 13.46
CA THR A 489 -1.55 -19.57 13.06
C THR A 489 -2.38 -20.21 11.97
N HIS A 490 -1.76 -21.07 11.17
CA HIS A 490 -2.44 -21.83 10.11
C HIS A 490 -3.14 -20.95 9.07
N ASN A 491 -2.70 -19.71 8.86
CA ASN A 491 -3.28 -18.87 7.80
C ASN A 491 -2.57 -19.14 6.47
N HIS A 492 -3.32 -19.06 5.37
CA HIS A 492 -2.81 -19.04 4.01
C HIS A 492 -2.92 -17.61 3.49
N ILE A 493 -1.78 -16.95 3.29
CA ILE A 493 -1.68 -15.52 2.96
C ILE A 493 -0.95 -15.38 1.63
N HIS A 494 -1.64 -14.88 0.60
CA HIS A 494 -1.05 -14.88 -0.74
C HIS A 494 -1.57 -13.82 -1.69
N HIS A 495 -0.83 -13.57 -2.78
CA HIS A 495 -1.21 -12.63 -3.84
C HIS A 495 -1.48 -11.23 -3.27
N LEU A 496 -0.52 -10.71 -2.51
CA LEU A 496 -0.60 -9.39 -1.90
C LEU A 496 0.34 -8.40 -2.58
N GLY A 497 -0.06 -7.13 -2.56
CA GLY A 497 0.70 -5.97 -3.02
C GLY A 497 0.34 -5.49 -4.43
N GLY A 498 1.34 -5.18 -5.24
CA GLY A 498 1.23 -4.60 -6.59
C GLY A 498 1.02 -3.09 -6.63
N VAL A 499 0.50 -2.49 -5.55
CA VAL A 499 0.22 -1.04 -5.49
C VAL A 499 1.08 -0.34 -4.43
N LEU A 500 1.14 -0.86 -3.20
CA LEU A 500 1.86 -0.24 -2.09
C LEU A 500 3.18 -0.99 -1.78
N ALA A 501 3.91 -0.47 -0.80
CA ALA A 501 5.24 -0.93 -0.38
C ALA A 501 5.37 -0.93 1.15
N ASP A 502 6.52 -1.35 1.67
CA ASP A 502 6.83 -1.41 3.11
C ASP A 502 5.85 -2.32 3.87
N MET A 503 5.80 -3.57 3.41
CA MET A 503 4.73 -4.51 3.75
C MET A 503 5.24 -5.90 4.09
N GLY A 504 4.40 -6.66 4.79
CA GLY A 504 4.59 -8.05 5.14
C GLY A 504 3.34 -8.88 4.83
N GLY A 505 3.50 -10.16 4.50
CA GLY A 505 2.37 -11.11 4.60
C GLY A 505 1.79 -11.07 6.02
N ILE A 506 2.67 -11.15 7.02
CA ILE A 506 2.39 -10.79 8.42
C ILE A 506 3.30 -9.63 8.83
N TYR A 507 2.70 -8.56 9.34
CA TYR A 507 3.37 -7.37 9.85
C TYR A 507 3.14 -7.23 11.37
N THR A 508 4.17 -6.85 12.13
CA THR A 508 4.05 -6.63 13.58
C THR A 508 4.69 -5.32 14.02
N LEU A 509 4.19 -4.74 15.10
CA LEU A 509 4.63 -3.43 15.58
C LEU A 509 4.49 -3.29 17.11
N GLY A 510 5.58 -2.92 17.77
CA GLY A 510 5.65 -2.70 19.22
C GLY A 510 5.76 -4.00 20.05
N GLU A 511 5.78 -3.85 21.38
CA GLU A 511 5.93 -4.99 22.28
C GLU A 511 4.72 -5.93 22.21
N SER A 512 4.95 -7.25 22.15
CA SER A 512 3.88 -8.22 22.02
C SER A 512 4.17 -9.54 22.77
N PRO A 513 4.47 -9.48 24.08
CA PRO A 513 4.84 -10.63 24.88
C PRO A 513 3.85 -11.79 24.76
N GLY A 514 4.39 -12.98 24.53
CA GLY A 514 3.63 -14.23 24.39
C GLY A 514 2.86 -14.37 23.07
N THR A 515 3.03 -13.45 22.12
CA THR A 515 2.42 -13.58 20.79
C THR A 515 3.19 -14.60 19.95
N VAL A 516 2.44 -15.43 19.20
CA VAL A 516 2.97 -16.53 18.38
C VAL A 516 2.52 -16.39 16.93
N LEU A 517 3.47 -16.48 15.99
CA LEU A 517 3.25 -16.62 14.55
C LEU A 517 3.68 -18.02 14.12
N ALA A 518 2.75 -18.94 13.85
CA ALA A 518 3.13 -20.32 13.54
C ALA A 518 2.28 -21.05 12.51
N TYR A 519 2.89 -21.97 11.76
CA TYR A 519 2.19 -22.79 10.74
C TYR A 519 1.50 -21.96 9.65
N ASN A 520 1.96 -20.74 9.37
CA ASN A 520 1.41 -19.92 8.30
C ASN A 520 2.09 -20.25 6.96
N LEU A 521 1.28 -20.28 5.90
CA LEU A 521 1.71 -20.43 4.51
C LEU A 521 1.64 -19.05 3.84
N ILE A 522 2.79 -18.50 3.44
CA ILE A 522 2.88 -17.13 2.90
C ILE A 522 3.57 -17.15 1.54
N HIS A 523 2.91 -16.69 0.47
CA HIS A 523 3.55 -16.62 -0.84
C HIS A 523 2.94 -15.62 -1.82
N ASP A 524 3.58 -15.39 -2.96
CA ASP A 524 3.14 -14.42 -3.97
C ASP A 524 2.97 -13.00 -3.39
N ILE A 525 4.00 -12.53 -2.68
CA ILE A 525 4.02 -11.19 -2.09
C ILE A 525 4.95 -10.31 -2.92
N ASP A 526 4.37 -9.34 -3.62
CA ASP A 526 5.11 -8.45 -4.51
C ASP A 526 4.46 -7.07 -4.54
N GLY A 527 5.22 -5.99 -4.63
CA GLY A 527 4.77 -4.63 -4.35
C GLY A 527 5.41 -3.62 -5.29
N TYR A 528 5.07 -2.34 -5.15
CA TYR A 528 5.64 -1.28 -5.98
C TYR A 528 6.67 -0.44 -5.22
N GLY A 529 7.60 0.19 -5.93
CA GLY A 529 8.60 1.09 -5.33
C GLY A 529 9.88 0.39 -4.87
N ALA A 530 10.74 1.18 -4.21
CA ALA A 530 12.05 0.75 -3.72
C ALA A 530 12.05 0.27 -2.26
N SER A 531 10.91 0.34 -1.56
CA SER A 531 10.77 -0.20 -0.21
C SER A 531 10.53 -1.71 -0.23
N SER A 532 10.62 -2.36 0.92
CA SER A 532 10.66 -3.82 1.05
C SER A 532 9.28 -4.47 1.05
N MET A 533 9.20 -5.68 0.47
CA MET A 533 8.05 -6.59 0.52
C MET A 533 8.51 -7.93 1.09
N SER A 534 8.03 -8.28 2.28
CA SER A 534 8.53 -9.44 3.03
C SER A 534 7.42 -10.46 3.33
N GLY A 535 7.80 -11.70 3.63
CA GLY A 535 6.82 -12.70 4.10
C GLY A 535 6.35 -12.36 5.52
N ILE A 536 7.30 -12.31 6.45
CA ILE A 536 7.08 -11.87 7.83
C ILE A 536 7.93 -10.62 8.06
N TYR A 537 7.30 -9.52 8.49
CA TYR A 537 7.96 -8.25 8.78
C TYR A 537 7.69 -7.83 10.21
N ASN A 538 8.71 -7.94 11.06
CA ASN A 538 8.72 -7.32 12.37
C ASN A 538 9.19 -5.88 12.27
N ASP A 539 8.28 -4.92 12.32
CA ASP A 539 8.62 -3.50 12.30
C ASP A 539 8.92 -2.96 13.71
N ASN A 540 8.92 -1.64 13.88
CA ASN A 540 9.52 -0.97 15.02
C ASN A 540 9.17 -1.55 16.41
N SER A 541 10.21 -1.76 17.21
CA SER A 541 10.15 -2.23 18.60
C SER A 541 9.39 -3.55 18.80
N THR A 542 9.31 -4.40 17.77
CA THR A 542 8.69 -5.73 17.89
C THR A 542 9.42 -6.56 18.95
N THR A 543 8.73 -7.01 20.01
CA THR A 543 9.39 -7.61 21.16
C THR A 543 8.67 -8.86 21.69
N ASP A 544 9.45 -9.83 22.17
CA ASP A 544 9.01 -11.02 22.93
C ASP A 544 7.97 -11.86 22.17
N MET A 545 8.34 -12.26 20.95
CA MET A 545 7.52 -13.04 20.03
C MET A 545 8.19 -14.35 19.64
N LEU A 546 7.37 -15.37 19.41
CA LEU A 546 7.78 -16.65 18.82
C LEU A 546 7.28 -16.76 17.38
N ILE A 547 8.20 -17.01 16.46
CA ILE A 547 7.92 -17.19 15.03
C ILE A 547 8.43 -18.57 14.62
N GLU A 548 7.53 -19.52 14.39
CA GLU A 548 7.93 -20.90 14.14
C GLU A 548 7.09 -21.68 13.15
N ASN A 549 7.71 -22.65 12.45
CA ASN A 549 7.01 -23.58 11.57
C ASN A 549 6.24 -22.89 10.43
N ASN A 550 6.68 -21.72 9.98
CA ASN A 550 6.09 -21.04 8.84
C ASN A 550 6.79 -21.44 7.54
N LEU A 551 6.03 -21.53 6.45
CA LEU A 551 6.56 -21.69 5.10
C LEU A 551 6.33 -20.39 4.32
N VAL A 552 7.42 -19.81 3.81
CA VAL A 552 7.38 -18.59 3.03
C VAL A 552 8.11 -18.80 1.70
N TYR A 553 7.46 -18.49 0.58
CA TYR A 553 8.08 -18.57 -0.75
C TYR A 553 7.56 -17.54 -1.75
N ASN A 554 8.27 -17.33 -2.87
CA ASN A 554 7.93 -16.36 -3.91
C ASN A 554 7.57 -14.95 -3.37
N VAL A 555 8.48 -14.39 -2.58
CA VAL A 555 8.37 -13.03 -2.04
C VAL A 555 9.44 -12.14 -2.65
N ARG A 556 9.10 -10.89 -3.01
CA ARG A 556 10.04 -10.00 -3.71
C ARG A 556 11.30 -9.70 -2.91
N GLU A 557 11.19 -9.21 -1.67
CA GLU A 557 12.38 -8.84 -0.90
C GLU A 557 12.97 -10.01 -0.12
N GLY A 558 12.17 -10.78 0.63
CA GLY A 558 12.63 -11.97 1.34
C GLY A 558 11.60 -12.62 2.27
N GLY A 559 12.00 -13.73 2.91
CA GLY A 559 11.13 -14.52 3.77
C GLY A 559 10.86 -13.85 5.13
N TYR A 560 11.89 -13.24 5.72
CA TYR A 560 11.83 -12.58 7.01
C TYR A 560 12.53 -11.22 7.00
N LYS A 561 11.87 -10.20 7.55
CA LYS A 561 12.42 -8.86 7.78
C LYS A 561 12.31 -8.48 9.24
N PHE A 562 13.39 -7.92 9.78
CA PHE A 562 13.44 -7.33 11.11
C PHE A 562 13.83 -5.85 11.02
N GLY A 563 12.96 -4.98 11.53
CA GLY A 563 13.19 -3.55 11.70
C GLY A 563 13.95 -3.30 13.00
N SER A 564 13.25 -3.13 14.11
CA SER A 564 13.84 -2.98 15.45
C SER A 564 13.04 -3.74 16.50
N GLY A 565 13.62 -3.97 17.67
CA GLY A 565 12.98 -4.76 18.73
C GLY A 565 13.94 -5.63 19.53
N ARG A 566 13.38 -6.56 20.32
CA ARG A 566 14.16 -7.47 21.19
C ARG A 566 13.50 -8.79 21.49
N ASP A 567 14.33 -9.76 21.86
CA ASP A 567 13.87 -11.06 22.37
C ASP A 567 12.88 -11.78 21.41
N VAL A 568 13.04 -11.58 20.09
CA VAL A 568 12.26 -12.32 19.08
C VAL A 568 12.96 -13.64 18.77
N LEU A 569 12.25 -14.76 18.87
CA LEU A 569 12.75 -16.07 18.51
C LEU A 569 12.13 -16.54 17.18
N VAL A 570 12.97 -16.67 16.15
CA VAL A 570 12.59 -17.17 14.82
C VAL A 570 13.19 -18.55 14.65
N ARG A 571 12.35 -19.59 14.70
CA ARG A 571 12.84 -20.97 14.64
C ARG A 571 12.07 -21.92 13.76
N ASN A 572 12.75 -22.91 13.20
CA ASN A 572 12.11 -24.01 12.48
C ASN A 572 11.21 -23.55 11.32
N ASN A 573 11.55 -22.43 10.67
CA ASN A 573 10.83 -21.92 9.50
C ASN A 573 11.54 -22.34 8.20
N ILE A 574 10.79 -22.35 7.10
CA ILE A 574 11.32 -22.48 5.75
C ILE A 574 11.13 -21.14 5.04
N PHE A 575 12.24 -20.45 4.78
CA PHE A 575 12.27 -19.22 3.98
C PHE A 575 12.90 -19.55 2.62
N CYS A 576 12.08 -19.58 1.58
CA CYS A 576 12.48 -20.02 0.26
C CYS A 576 12.29 -18.94 -0.80
N ALA A 577 13.17 -18.89 -1.80
CA ALA A 577 12.96 -18.20 -3.08
C ALA A 577 12.56 -16.70 -2.96
N GLY A 578 13.26 -15.96 -2.10
CA GLY A 578 13.22 -14.49 -2.13
C GLY A 578 13.96 -13.94 -3.36
N ARG A 579 13.39 -12.94 -4.05
CA ARG A 579 14.00 -12.42 -5.31
C ARG A 579 15.20 -11.50 -5.07
N ASN A 580 15.21 -10.74 -3.97
CA ASN A 580 16.31 -9.81 -3.64
C ASN A 580 17.18 -10.28 -2.46
N ALA A 581 16.58 -10.81 -1.40
CA ALA A 581 17.23 -11.36 -0.23
C ALA A 581 16.43 -12.54 0.35
N LEU A 582 17.01 -13.35 1.24
CA LEU A 582 16.24 -14.34 2.01
C LEU A 582 15.83 -13.80 3.38
N THR A 583 16.71 -13.03 4.02
CA THR A 583 16.42 -12.27 5.24
C THR A 583 16.95 -10.86 5.12
N TYR A 584 16.24 -9.90 5.71
CA TYR A 584 16.59 -8.48 5.63
C TYR A 584 16.48 -7.76 6.98
N PHE A 585 17.48 -6.97 7.35
CA PHE A 585 17.58 -6.34 8.66
C PHE A 585 17.78 -4.81 8.59
N CYS A 586 16.85 -4.05 9.16
CA CYS A 586 16.81 -2.58 9.14
C CYS A 586 16.70 -1.97 10.54
N ILE A 587 17.82 -1.89 11.26
CA ILE A 587 17.84 -1.41 12.66
C ILE A 587 17.68 0.11 12.70
N TYR A 588 16.46 0.57 12.99
CA TYR A 588 16.10 1.99 13.00
C TYR A 588 16.66 2.76 14.21
N TYR A 589 16.83 2.10 15.37
CA TYR A 589 17.25 2.75 16.62
C TYR A 589 18.42 2.02 17.31
N PRO A 590 19.56 1.86 16.62
CA PRO A 590 20.68 1.03 17.09
C PRO A 590 21.22 1.45 18.47
N GLU A 591 21.17 2.74 18.80
CA GLU A 591 21.62 3.23 20.11
C GLU A 591 20.68 2.85 21.26
N ARG A 592 19.39 2.68 20.98
CA ARG A 592 18.37 2.24 21.95
C ARG A 592 18.28 0.72 22.04
N ASP A 593 18.71 0.04 20.98
CA ASP A 593 18.56 -1.40 20.80
C ASP A 593 19.82 -2.19 21.14
N LYS A 594 20.70 -1.72 22.05
CA LYS A 594 21.97 -2.38 22.43
C LYS A 594 21.80 -3.70 23.21
N HIS A 595 20.89 -4.54 22.76
CA HIS A 595 20.53 -5.85 23.27
C HIS A 595 20.27 -6.76 22.07
N LEU A 596 20.14 -8.06 22.35
CA LEU A 596 19.81 -9.02 21.31
C LEU A 596 18.40 -8.76 20.77
N GLY A 597 18.32 -8.43 19.48
CA GLY A 597 17.08 -8.15 18.76
C GLY A 597 16.31 -9.44 18.45
N VAL A 598 16.98 -10.32 17.71
CA VAL A 598 16.39 -11.54 17.18
C VAL A 598 17.36 -12.71 17.21
N THR A 599 16.84 -13.91 17.51
CA THR A 599 17.55 -15.18 17.37
C THR A 599 16.95 -15.97 16.22
N LEU A 600 17.76 -16.27 15.20
CA LEU A 600 17.42 -17.20 14.13
C LEU A 600 18.03 -18.56 14.45
N GLU A 601 17.19 -19.53 14.82
CA GLU A 601 17.60 -20.89 15.17
C GLU A 601 16.88 -21.97 14.36
N GLY A 602 17.60 -22.92 13.77
CA GLY A 602 16.93 -24.09 13.21
C GLY A 602 16.13 -23.79 11.95
N ASN A 603 16.43 -22.72 11.19
CA ASN A 603 15.68 -22.36 9.99
C ASN A 603 16.33 -22.92 8.73
N ILE A 604 15.52 -23.16 7.69
CA ILE A 604 15.98 -23.45 6.34
C ILE A 604 15.89 -22.16 5.52
N LEU A 605 17.03 -21.66 5.03
CA LEU A 605 17.15 -20.51 4.15
C LEU A 605 17.59 -20.99 2.76
N TYR A 606 16.64 -21.04 1.83
CA TYR A 606 16.85 -21.57 0.50
C TYR A 606 16.64 -20.49 -0.58
N GLY A 607 17.64 -20.23 -1.41
CA GLY A 607 17.49 -19.37 -2.59
C GLY A 607 18.67 -18.43 -2.82
N SER A 608 18.65 -17.77 -3.98
CA SER A 608 19.76 -16.97 -4.51
C SER A 608 19.48 -15.46 -4.43
N GLY A 609 18.72 -14.99 -3.44
CA GLY A 609 18.58 -13.56 -3.21
C GLY A 609 19.99 -12.93 -3.25
N LYS A 610 20.17 -11.83 -3.98
CA LYS A 610 21.47 -11.16 -4.19
C LYS A 610 22.30 -10.97 -2.91
N SER A 611 21.68 -11.07 -1.72
CA SER A 611 22.31 -11.31 -0.43
C SER A 611 21.48 -12.29 0.44
N LEU A 612 22.12 -13.21 1.19
CA LEU A 612 21.44 -14.05 2.19
C LEU A 612 21.00 -13.24 3.43
N LEU A 613 21.91 -12.40 3.92
CA LEU A 613 21.84 -11.64 5.16
C LEU A 613 22.00 -10.14 4.86
N GLY A 614 21.04 -9.57 4.13
CA GLY A 614 21.06 -8.13 3.80
C GLY A 614 20.74 -7.29 5.04
N GLY A 615 21.37 -6.13 5.20
CA GLY A 615 20.96 -5.20 6.25
C GLY A 615 22.04 -4.34 6.90
N TYR A 616 21.69 -3.80 8.08
CA TYR A 616 22.46 -2.84 8.89
C TYR A 616 23.95 -3.19 9.07
N LYS A 617 24.82 -2.17 9.19
CA LYS A 617 26.30 -2.32 9.15
C LYS A 617 26.93 -3.08 10.33
N ASP A 618 26.24 -3.13 11.48
CA ASP A 618 26.71 -3.79 12.71
C ASP A 618 25.72 -4.89 13.15
N LEU A 619 25.14 -5.61 12.19
CA LEU A 619 24.08 -6.60 12.39
C LEU A 619 24.41 -7.63 13.48
N GLU A 620 25.69 -7.99 13.54
CA GLU A 620 26.26 -9.00 14.41
C GLU A 620 25.98 -8.71 15.89
N ASP A 621 25.82 -7.45 16.30
CA ASP A 621 25.56 -7.11 17.70
C ASP A 621 24.09 -7.32 18.10
N PHE A 622 23.18 -7.46 17.13
CA PHE A 622 21.73 -7.47 17.33
C PHE A 622 21.08 -8.79 16.92
N VAL A 623 21.79 -9.64 16.19
CA VAL A 623 21.24 -10.89 15.67
C VAL A 623 22.11 -12.07 16.06
N ALA A 624 21.48 -13.07 16.67
CA ALA A 624 22.07 -14.36 16.91
C ALA A 624 21.63 -15.34 15.82
N PHE A 625 22.59 -16.02 15.22
CA PHE A 625 22.36 -17.08 14.26
C PHE A 625 22.95 -18.38 14.82
N GLN A 626 22.18 -19.47 14.78
CA GLN A 626 22.65 -20.78 15.19
C GLN A 626 21.83 -21.89 14.53
N LYS A 627 22.48 -23.01 14.22
CA LYS A 627 21.82 -24.20 13.68
C LYS A 627 20.89 -23.88 12.50
N ASN A 628 21.28 -23.01 11.59
CA ASN A 628 20.52 -22.74 10.37
C ASN A 628 21.09 -23.56 9.21
N LEU A 629 20.25 -23.87 8.22
CA LEU A 629 20.67 -24.50 6.98
C LEU A 629 20.55 -23.47 5.86
N TYR A 630 21.66 -23.20 5.20
CA TYR A 630 21.72 -22.27 4.07
C TYR A 630 21.95 -23.03 2.77
N TRP A 631 21.21 -22.66 1.72
CA TRP A 631 21.43 -23.22 0.40
C TRP A 631 21.07 -22.23 -0.70
N GLN A 632 21.90 -22.20 -1.74
CA GLN A 632 21.60 -21.47 -2.96
C GLN A 632 21.69 -22.44 -4.16
N PRO A 633 20.72 -22.43 -5.09
CA PRO A 633 20.62 -23.44 -6.14
C PRO A 633 21.45 -23.19 -7.43
N SER A 634 21.99 -21.98 -7.66
CA SER A 634 22.90 -21.69 -8.78
C SER A 634 24.30 -22.30 -8.62
N GLY A 635 24.67 -22.74 -7.41
CA GLY A 635 25.99 -23.23 -7.05
C GLY A 635 27.05 -22.13 -6.80
N GLU A 636 26.67 -20.85 -6.84
CA GLU A 636 27.60 -19.77 -6.49
C GLU A 636 27.87 -19.76 -4.98
N ALA A 637 29.05 -19.29 -4.59
CA ALA A 637 29.42 -19.17 -3.19
C ALA A 637 28.47 -18.22 -2.45
N LEU A 638 28.05 -18.64 -1.26
CA LEU A 638 27.25 -17.82 -0.37
C LEU A 638 28.11 -16.73 0.27
N ASP A 639 27.63 -15.50 0.23
CA ASP A 639 28.27 -14.36 0.89
C ASP A 639 27.69 -14.14 2.29
N PHE A 640 28.54 -14.21 3.30
CA PHE A 640 28.23 -13.90 4.69
C PHE A 640 28.82 -12.54 5.06
N ARG A 641 28.32 -11.48 4.39
CA ARG A 641 28.73 -10.08 4.59
C ARG A 641 30.22 -9.84 4.31
N GLY A 642 30.69 -10.32 3.16
CA GLY A 642 32.07 -10.25 2.72
C GLY A 642 32.97 -11.37 3.24
N LYS A 643 32.39 -12.39 3.90
CA LYS A 643 33.10 -13.56 4.42
C LYS A 643 32.58 -14.85 3.78
N THR A 644 33.44 -15.86 3.73
CA THR A 644 33.04 -17.25 3.53
C THR A 644 32.25 -17.78 4.74
N PHE A 645 31.58 -18.92 4.58
CA PHE A 645 30.85 -19.54 5.68
C PHE A 645 31.78 -19.98 6.82
N GLU A 646 32.95 -20.52 6.48
CA GLU A 646 33.97 -20.96 7.44
C GLU A 646 34.49 -19.78 8.27
N GLU A 647 34.87 -18.67 7.62
CA GLU A 647 35.31 -17.44 8.30
C GLU A 647 34.19 -16.83 9.17
N TRP A 648 32.94 -16.94 8.72
CA TRP A 648 31.78 -16.53 9.51
C TRP A 648 31.65 -17.38 10.79
N GLN A 649 31.78 -18.70 10.69
CA GLN A 649 31.75 -19.60 11.85
C GLN A 649 32.95 -19.41 12.79
N GLU A 650 34.16 -19.24 12.25
CA GLU A 650 35.38 -18.98 13.03
C GLU A 650 35.29 -17.67 13.84
N SER A 651 34.47 -16.71 13.40
CA SER A 651 34.17 -15.50 14.16
C SER A 651 33.22 -15.70 15.35
N GLY A 652 32.84 -16.95 15.64
CA GLY A 652 31.96 -17.34 16.75
C GLY A 652 30.47 -17.24 16.42
N ARG A 653 30.10 -17.17 15.14
CA ARG A 653 28.72 -17.04 14.65
C ARG A 653 28.20 -18.34 14.07
N ASP A 654 26.88 -18.48 13.95
CA ASP A 654 26.24 -19.61 13.25
C ASP A 654 26.69 -20.99 13.75
N ALA A 655 26.84 -21.11 15.07
CA ALA A 655 27.26 -22.36 15.70
C ALA A 655 26.26 -23.48 15.36
N GLY A 656 26.78 -24.58 14.82
CA GLY A 656 25.97 -25.74 14.41
C GLY A 656 25.17 -25.54 13.12
N SER A 657 25.29 -24.40 12.44
CA SER A 657 24.71 -24.19 11.11
C SER A 657 25.48 -24.95 10.04
N ILE A 658 24.84 -25.20 8.90
CA ILE A 658 25.44 -25.89 7.75
C ILE A 658 25.06 -25.23 6.42
N VAL A 659 25.88 -25.46 5.39
CA VAL A 659 25.55 -25.18 3.99
C VAL A 659 25.33 -26.52 3.28
N ALA A 660 24.07 -26.83 2.93
CA ALA A 660 23.71 -28.08 2.27
C ALA A 660 22.34 -27.99 1.61
N ASP A 661 22.12 -28.72 0.50
CA ASP A 661 20.80 -28.85 -0.11
C ASP A 661 19.82 -29.48 0.90
N PRO A 662 18.70 -28.82 1.27
CA PRO A 662 17.75 -29.38 2.20
C PRO A 662 17.06 -30.65 1.66
N GLY A 663 17.08 -30.90 0.35
CA GLY A 663 16.45 -32.07 -0.25
C GLY A 663 14.93 -31.98 -0.21
N PHE A 664 14.37 -30.90 -0.75
CA PHE A 664 12.92 -30.76 -0.95
C PHE A 664 12.39 -31.81 -1.93
N ARG A 665 11.14 -32.27 -1.72
CA ARG A 665 10.53 -33.34 -2.52
C ARG A 665 10.23 -32.93 -3.96
N ASP A 666 9.65 -31.75 -4.16
CA ASP A 666 9.37 -31.21 -5.49
C ASP A 666 9.28 -29.68 -5.43
N LEU A 667 10.44 -29.03 -5.54
CA LEU A 667 10.52 -27.58 -5.56
C LEU A 667 9.77 -26.94 -6.73
N ALA A 668 9.70 -27.61 -7.89
CA ALA A 668 9.05 -27.06 -9.08
C ALA A 668 7.52 -27.06 -8.96
N GLY A 669 6.97 -27.95 -8.13
CA GLY A 669 5.57 -28.02 -7.76
C GLY A 669 5.23 -27.37 -6.41
N ASP A 670 6.10 -26.52 -5.85
CA ASP A 670 5.95 -25.88 -4.54
C ASP A 670 5.78 -26.87 -3.35
N ASP A 671 6.34 -28.07 -3.46
CA ASP A 671 6.39 -29.07 -2.38
C ASP A 671 7.72 -29.00 -1.60
N TYR A 672 7.69 -28.22 -0.53
CA TYR A 672 8.81 -27.97 0.38
C TYR A 672 8.96 -29.02 1.48
N ARG A 673 8.27 -30.17 1.38
CA ARG A 673 8.50 -31.28 2.33
C ARG A 673 9.88 -31.87 2.10
N LEU A 674 10.52 -32.32 3.18
CA LEU A 674 11.87 -32.88 3.13
C LEU A 674 11.86 -34.36 2.72
N MET A 675 12.86 -34.77 1.95
CA MET A 675 13.15 -36.18 1.66
C MET A 675 13.73 -36.89 2.89
N SER A 676 13.66 -38.23 2.88
CA SER A 676 14.35 -39.04 3.88
C SER A 676 15.87 -38.83 3.78
N GLY A 677 16.54 -38.66 4.92
CA GLY A 677 17.98 -38.36 4.95
C GLY A 677 18.35 -36.90 4.69
N SER A 678 17.38 -35.99 4.70
CA SER A 678 17.65 -34.55 4.59
C SER A 678 18.69 -34.08 5.62
N PRO A 679 19.68 -33.26 5.21
CA PRO A 679 20.67 -32.72 6.14
C PRO A 679 20.05 -31.76 7.16
N ALA A 680 18.82 -31.28 6.96
CA ALA A 680 18.13 -30.45 7.94
C ALA A 680 18.01 -31.11 9.33
N THR A 681 18.07 -32.44 9.42
CA THR A 681 18.07 -33.11 10.74
C THR A 681 19.30 -32.80 11.58
N THR A 682 20.44 -32.45 10.97
CA THR A 682 21.69 -32.16 11.71
C THR A 682 21.62 -30.85 12.47
N ILE A 683 20.83 -29.89 11.97
CA ILE A 683 20.55 -28.63 12.65
C ILE A 683 19.39 -28.74 13.65
N GLY A 684 18.80 -29.93 13.80
CA GLY A 684 17.65 -30.17 14.67
C GLY A 684 16.31 -29.69 14.09
N PHE A 685 16.24 -29.42 12.78
CA PHE A 685 14.99 -29.05 12.11
C PHE A 685 13.96 -30.17 12.26
N LYS A 686 12.74 -29.79 12.66
CA LYS A 686 11.60 -30.69 12.80
C LYS A 686 10.63 -30.45 11.65
N PRO A 687 10.46 -31.40 10.71
CA PRO A 687 9.44 -31.28 9.68
C PRO A 687 8.06 -30.99 10.28
N PHE A 688 7.33 -30.06 9.67
CA PHE A 688 5.97 -29.70 10.05
C PHE A 688 5.02 -29.87 8.87
N ASP A 689 3.74 -30.11 9.18
CA ASP A 689 2.69 -30.21 8.16
C ASP A 689 2.09 -28.82 7.90
N ILE A 690 2.31 -28.31 6.69
CA ILE A 690 1.77 -27.02 6.26
C ILE A 690 0.42 -27.15 5.53
N SER A 691 -0.03 -28.37 5.22
CA SER A 691 -1.27 -28.60 4.46
C SER A 691 -2.54 -28.22 5.22
N SER A 692 -2.42 -27.97 6.52
CA SER A 692 -3.49 -27.47 7.40
C SER A 692 -3.64 -25.95 7.39
N ALA A 693 -2.75 -25.22 6.69
CA ALA A 693 -2.87 -23.78 6.50
C ALA A 693 -4.03 -23.43 5.57
N GLY A 694 -4.72 -22.34 5.88
CA GLY A 694 -5.94 -21.91 5.20
C GLY A 694 -7.19 -22.53 5.81
N VAL A 695 -8.28 -22.46 5.05
CA VAL A 695 -9.62 -22.86 5.50
C VAL A 695 -9.78 -24.38 5.64
N TYR A 696 -10.59 -24.81 6.60
CA TYR A 696 -10.91 -26.22 6.86
C TYR A 696 -12.42 -26.49 6.80
N GLY A 697 -12.78 -27.77 6.80
CA GLY A 697 -14.18 -28.21 6.82
C GLY A 697 -14.61 -28.80 5.48
N SER A 698 -15.75 -28.35 4.95
CA SER A 698 -16.32 -28.96 3.74
C SER A 698 -15.43 -28.71 2.51
N ALA A 699 -15.39 -29.70 1.59
CA ALA A 699 -14.68 -29.54 0.32
C ALA A 699 -15.22 -28.39 -0.53
N ALA A 700 -16.50 -28.02 -0.37
CA ALA A 700 -17.08 -26.85 -1.03
C ALA A 700 -16.49 -25.54 -0.49
N TRP A 701 -16.29 -25.44 0.83
CA TRP A 701 -15.67 -24.26 1.45
C TRP A 701 -14.19 -24.11 1.07
N GLN A 702 -13.43 -25.21 1.07
CA GLN A 702 -12.04 -25.21 0.63
C GLN A 702 -11.90 -24.83 -0.85
N ARG A 703 -12.74 -25.39 -1.73
CA ARG A 703 -12.77 -24.98 -3.14
C ARG A 703 -13.13 -23.51 -3.31
N ARG A 704 -14.05 -22.98 -2.49
CA ARG A 704 -14.44 -21.57 -2.56
C ARG A 704 -13.26 -20.62 -2.36
N ALA A 705 -12.29 -20.99 -1.51
CA ALA A 705 -11.04 -20.24 -1.34
C ALA A 705 -10.16 -20.29 -2.59
N GLN A 706 -10.00 -21.48 -3.18
CA GLN A 706 -9.12 -21.75 -4.33
C GLN A 706 -9.65 -21.26 -5.69
N GLU A 707 -10.97 -21.10 -5.85
CA GLU A 707 -11.61 -20.76 -7.13
C GLU A 707 -11.48 -19.28 -7.52
N PHE A 708 -10.86 -18.43 -6.69
CA PHE A 708 -10.68 -17.02 -7.05
C PHE A 708 -9.64 -16.83 -8.16
N ALA A 709 -9.99 -16.04 -9.16
CA ALA A 709 -9.07 -15.72 -10.25
C ALA A 709 -8.22 -14.49 -9.86
N TYR A 710 -6.92 -14.71 -9.68
CA TYR A 710 -5.98 -13.62 -9.39
C TYR A 710 -5.59 -12.88 -10.67
N THR A 711 -5.69 -11.55 -10.64
CA THR A 711 -5.12 -10.72 -11.70
C THR A 711 -3.61 -10.65 -11.48
N PRO A 712 -2.78 -10.99 -12.48
CA PRO A 712 -1.32 -10.82 -12.37
C PRO A 712 -0.98 -9.38 -12.00
N ILE A 713 -0.03 -9.21 -11.08
CA ILE A 713 0.46 -7.89 -10.71
C ILE A 713 1.07 -7.22 -11.93
N ALA A 714 0.52 -6.07 -12.30
CA ALA A 714 1.06 -5.20 -13.35
C ALA A 714 1.87 -4.07 -12.71
N PHE A 715 3.07 -3.84 -13.24
CA PHE A 715 3.91 -2.73 -12.82
C PHE A 715 3.73 -1.54 -13.76
N PRO A 716 3.74 -0.29 -13.22
CA PRO A 716 3.68 0.90 -14.06
C PRO A 716 4.94 1.01 -14.94
N PRO A 717 4.86 1.78 -16.03
CA PRO A 717 6.06 2.16 -16.78
C PRO A 717 7.06 2.92 -15.88
N PRO A 718 8.35 2.97 -16.26
CA PRO A 718 9.34 3.77 -15.54
C PRO A 718 8.90 5.23 -15.37
N ARG A 719 9.28 5.86 -14.25
CA ARG A 719 9.04 7.29 -14.02
C ARG A 719 9.57 8.08 -15.22
N PRO A 720 8.77 9.01 -15.79
CA PRO A 720 9.25 9.90 -16.82
C PRO A 720 10.47 10.72 -16.33
N PRO A 721 11.43 11.03 -17.22
CA PRO A 721 12.58 11.86 -16.88
C PRO A 721 12.14 13.20 -16.28
N THR A 722 12.79 13.65 -15.21
CA THR A 722 12.46 14.93 -14.57
C THR A 722 12.98 16.09 -15.41
N THR A 723 12.08 16.95 -15.87
CA THR A 723 12.40 18.23 -16.52
C THR A 723 12.03 19.39 -15.61
N PHE A 724 12.72 20.51 -15.72
CA PHE A 724 12.39 21.72 -14.94
C PHE A 724 12.90 22.98 -15.63
N ALA A 725 12.34 24.12 -15.23
CA ALA A 725 12.81 25.46 -15.54
C ALA A 725 12.67 26.31 -14.27
N ASP A 726 13.77 26.94 -13.83
CA ASP A 726 13.82 27.80 -12.65
C ASP A 726 14.55 29.10 -13.02
N ASP A 727 13.79 30.18 -13.14
CA ASP A 727 14.27 31.55 -13.37
C ASP A 727 14.46 32.33 -12.06
N PHE A 728 14.23 31.67 -10.91
CA PHE A 728 14.38 32.25 -9.58
C PHE A 728 13.51 33.47 -9.24
N GLU A 729 12.55 33.84 -10.11
CA GLU A 729 11.67 34.98 -9.88
C GLU A 729 10.61 34.70 -8.81
N ASP A 730 10.14 33.45 -8.75
CA ASP A 730 9.17 32.98 -7.77
C ASP A 730 9.78 32.80 -6.37
N GLY A 731 9.13 33.35 -5.34
CA GLY A 731 9.54 33.22 -3.93
C GLY A 731 10.10 34.52 -3.33
N GLY A 732 11.01 34.40 -2.36
CA GLY A 732 11.69 35.53 -1.72
C GLY A 732 13.21 35.34 -1.68
N PRO A 733 13.96 36.38 -1.26
CA PRO A 733 15.37 36.23 -0.91
C PRO A 733 15.54 35.08 0.09
N ASP A 734 16.65 34.34 0.03
CA ASP A 734 16.91 33.15 0.84
C ASP A 734 16.25 31.85 0.36
N ARG A 735 15.40 31.89 -0.68
CA ARG A 735 14.89 30.68 -1.34
C ARG A 735 16.06 29.86 -1.92
N VAL A 736 15.99 28.53 -1.86
CA VAL A 736 16.94 27.64 -2.54
C VAL A 736 16.37 27.12 -3.88
N PRO A 737 17.17 26.56 -4.80
CA PRO A 737 16.67 26.02 -6.08
C PRO A 737 15.59 24.96 -5.85
N ILE A 738 14.50 24.99 -6.62
CA ILE A 738 13.43 24.02 -6.43
C ILE A 738 13.90 22.62 -6.88
N ASP A 739 13.49 21.59 -6.15
CA ASP A 739 13.76 20.16 -6.42
C ASP A 739 15.25 19.75 -6.43
N ALA A 740 16.14 20.67 -6.05
CA ALA A 740 17.53 20.37 -5.78
C ALA A 740 17.73 19.83 -4.35
N ASN A 741 18.73 18.98 -4.19
CA ASN A 741 19.33 18.65 -2.89
C ASN A 741 20.42 19.67 -2.64
N VAL A 742 20.28 20.47 -1.60
CA VAL A 742 21.17 21.60 -1.28
C VAL A 742 21.98 21.27 -0.04
N HIS A 743 23.29 21.49 -0.11
CA HIS A 743 24.24 21.13 0.93
C HIS A 743 25.13 22.34 1.27
N VAL A 744 25.04 22.77 2.52
CA VAL A 744 25.84 23.83 3.15
C VAL A 744 26.33 23.35 4.52
N GLU A 745 27.44 23.89 5.02
CA GLU A 745 27.99 23.61 6.36
C GLU A 745 27.53 24.60 7.43
N GLY A 746 26.88 25.71 7.04
CA GLY A 746 26.38 26.72 7.96
C GLY A 746 27.47 27.54 8.62
N LYS A 747 28.63 27.68 7.97
CA LYS A 747 29.79 28.44 8.47
C LYS A 747 29.95 29.81 7.81
N GLY A 748 28.87 30.31 7.21
CA GLY A 748 28.85 31.49 6.34
C GLY A 748 28.71 31.13 4.86
N ASP A 749 28.81 29.85 4.51
CA ASP A 749 28.50 29.36 3.17
C ASP A 749 26.98 29.31 2.94
N ALA A 750 26.56 29.62 1.71
CA ALA A 750 25.15 29.74 1.36
C ALA A 750 24.87 29.40 -0.11
N ILE A 751 23.68 28.85 -0.34
CA ILE A 751 23.06 28.73 -1.66
C ILE A 751 21.66 29.33 -1.53
N CYS A 752 21.44 30.50 -2.11
CA CYS A 752 20.15 31.18 -2.01
C CYS A 752 19.87 32.18 -3.14
N VAL A 753 18.58 32.42 -3.40
CA VAL A 753 18.10 33.44 -4.31
C VAL A 753 18.35 34.82 -3.71
N THR A 754 18.79 35.75 -4.56
CA THR A 754 19.12 37.13 -4.21
C THR A 754 18.62 38.11 -5.27
N ASP A 755 18.45 39.37 -4.85
CA ASP A 755 18.07 40.50 -5.72
C ASP A 755 19.31 41.34 -6.15
N GLU A 756 20.54 40.84 -5.89
CA GLU A 756 21.80 41.56 -6.16
C GLU A 756 22.09 41.74 -7.66
N THR A 757 21.80 40.72 -8.46
CA THR A 757 22.05 40.68 -9.90
C THR A 757 21.22 39.55 -10.51
N ALA A 758 20.91 39.65 -11.80
CA ALA A 758 20.18 38.64 -12.56
C ALA A 758 20.59 38.66 -14.04
N ALA A 759 20.53 37.52 -14.71
CA ALA A 759 20.67 37.45 -16.16
C ALA A 759 19.40 37.94 -16.85
N SER A 760 18.24 37.66 -16.24
CA SER A 760 16.94 38.19 -16.63
C SER A 760 16.06 38.42 -15.41
N GLY A 761 15.02 39.26 -15.52
CA GLY A 761 14.15 39.52 -14.38
C GLY A 761 14.84 40.38 -13.30
N ARG A 762 14.69 40.01 -12.03
CA ARG A 762 15.22 40.74 -10.87
C ARG A 762 16.06 39.86 -9.94
N ARG A 763 16.03 38.55 -10.10
CA ARG A 763 16.59 37.59 -9.14
C ARG A 763 17.49 36.57 -9.81
N ALA A 764 18.45 36.09 -9.04
CA ALA A 764 19.26 34.94 -9.43
C ALA A 764 19.66 34.12 -8.20
N LEU A 765 20.16 32.91 -8.44
CA LEU A 765 20.73 32.07 -7.41
C LEU A 765 22.19 32.48 -7.16
N ARG A 766 22.52 32.80 -5.90
CA ARG A 766 23.89 33.02 -5.44
C ARG A 766 24.42 31.79 -4.72
N ILE A 767 25.66 31.42 -5.02
CA ILE A 767 26.43 30.40 -4.33
C ILE A 767 27.63 31.10 -3.70
N THR A 768 27.83 30.92 -2.39
CA THR A 768 28.86 31.62 -1.61
C THR A 768 29.62 30.63 -0.73
N ASP A 769 30.93 30.56 -0.91
CA ASP A 769 31.85 29.85 -0.03
C ASP A 769 32.21 30.66 1.22
N ALA A 770 32.76 29.95 2.21
CA ALA A 770 33.31 30.57 3.40
C ALA A 770 34.64 29.91 3.81
N PRO A 771 35.54 30.64 4.49
CA PRO A 771 36.71 30.04 5.10
C PRO A 771 36.32 29.04 6.20
N GLY A 772 37.07 27.95 6.33
CA GLY A 772 36.88 26.96 7.41
C GLY A 772 35.85 25.86 7.13
N LEU A 773 35.40 25.72 5.88
CA LEU A 773 34.63 24.56 5.42
C LEU A 773 35.45 23.27 5.58
N LYS A 774 34.77 22.20 6.00
CA LYS A 774 35.38 20.88 6.19
C LYS A 774 35.61 20.20 4.85
N TYR A 775 34.68 20.39 3.91
CA TYR A 775 34.70 19.75 2.60
C TYR A 775 34.82 20.82 1.52
N GLY A 776 35.84 20.70 0.67
CA GLY A 776 36.04 21.64 -0.44
C GLY A 776 34.92 21.62 -1.48
N PHE A 777 34.11 20.55 -1.52
CA PHE A 777 32.95 20.42 -2.39
C PHE A 777 31.65 21.04 -1.81
N ASN A 778 31.74 21.79 -0.72
CA ASN A 778 30.63 22.57 -0.19
C ASN A 778 30.92 24.07 -0.37
N PRO A 779 29.88 24.89 -0.61
CA PRO A 779 28.50 24.48 -0.78
C PRO A 779 28.24 23.88 -2.18
N HIS A 780 27.26 22.97 -2.27
CA HIS A 780 26.83 22.43 -3.55
C HIS A 780 25.33 22.11 -3.58
N PHE A 781 24.80 21.97 -4.78
CA PHE A 781 23.47 21.41 -4.97
C PHE A 781 23.38 20.51 -6.19
N PHE A 782 22.41 19.60 -6.18
CA PHE A 782 22.20 18.67 -7.29
C PHE A 782 20.76 18.21 -7.49
N TYR A 783 20.46 17.85 -8.73
CA TYR A 783 19.21 17.25 -9.17
C TYR A 783 19.35 15.75 -9.37
N ARG A 784 18.23 15.01 -9.30
CA ARG A 784 18.14 13.58 -9.62
C ARG A 784 17.21 13.36 -10.82
N PRO A 785 17.69 13.57 -12.05
CA PRO A 785 16.79 13.68 -13.19
C PRO A 785 16.25 12.33 -13.68
N GLY A 786 16.99 11.23 -13.49
CA GLY A 786 16.55 9.90 -13.91
C GLY A 786 16.52 9.74 -15.44
N HIS A 787 17.38 10.44 -16.17
CA HIS A 787 17.43 10.38 -17.63
C HIS A 787 18.21 9.14 -18.04
N VAL A 788 17.50 8.14 -18.58
CA VAL A 788 18.07 6.82 -18.92
C VAL A 788 18.07 6.51 -20.43
N GLU A 789 17.30 7.25 -21.22
CA GLU A 789 17.18 7.13 -22.67
C GLU A 789 16.98 8.53 -23.29
N GLY A 790 17.21 8.67 -24.60
CA GLY A 790 17.00 9.92 -25.32
C GLY A 790 18.12 10.94 -25.12
N ILE A 791 17.84 12.19 -25.47
CA ILE A 791 18.80 13.30 -25.41
C ILE A 791 18.37 14.28 -24.31
N SER A 792 19.32 14.65 -23.45
CA SER A 792 19.13 15.66 -22.43
C SER A 792 19.80 16.96 -22.82
N THR A 793 19.12 18.07 -22.59
CA THR A 793 19.70 19.41 -22.73
C THR A 793 19.50 20.19 -21.43
N LEU A 794 20.61 20.62 -20.84
CA LEU A 794 20.64 21.54 -19.70
C LEU A 794 21.14 22.91 -20.19
N SER A 795 20.35 23.95 -19.99
CA SER A 795 20.76 25.34 -20.23
C SER A 795 20.70 26.14 -18.94
N PHE A 796 21.62 27.09 -18.76
CA PHE A 796 21.62 28.04 -17.63
C PHE A 796 22.52 29.23 -17.94
N ASP A 797 22.29 30.34 -17.25
CA ASP A 797 23.20 31.48 -17.26
C ASP A 797 24.14 31.41 -16.04
N LEU A 798 25.41 31.71 -16.27
CA LEU A 798 26.47 31.70 -15.27
C LEU A 798 27.09 33.09 -15.14
N ARG A 799 27.31 33.51 -13.90
CA ARG A 799 28.07 34.71 -13.57
C ARG A 799 29.27 34.36 -12.72
N VAL A 800 30.46 34.64 -13.23
CA VAL A 800 31.73 34.34 -12.55
C VAL A 800 32.25 35.61 -11.87
N GLU A 801 32.46 35.57 -10.55
CA GLU A 801 33.15 36.63 -9.81
C GLU A 801 34.65 36.32 -9.64
N GLU A 802 35.38 37.31 -9.12
CA GLU A 802 36.78 37.13 -8.73
C GLU A 802 36.92 35.98 -7.71
N GLY A 803 37.94 35.13 -7.88
CA GLY A 803 38.18 34.01 -6.97
C GLY A 803 37.27 32.79 -7.16
N THR A 804 36.30 32.81 -8.09
CA THR A 804 35.41 31.67 -8.36
C THR A 804 36.20 30.38 -8.62
N LYS A 805 35.88 29.32 -7.87
CA LYS A 805 36.33 27.95 -8.08
C LYS A 805 35.13 27.03 -8.01
N MET A 806 34.69 26.50 -9.15
CA MET A 806 33.52 25.61 -9.24
C MET A 806 33.73 24.52 -10.27
N TYR A 807 33.00 23.43 -10.13
CA TYR A 807 32.79 22.47 -11.20
C TYR A 807 31.32 22.08 -11.34
N HIS A 808 30.94 21.79 -12.58
CA HIS A 808 29.65 21.20 -12.93
C HIS A 808 29.88 19.78 -13.38
N GLU A 809 29.06 18.85 -12.91
CA GLU A 809 29.25 17.43 -13.20
C GLU A 809 27.91 16.68 -13.28
N TRP A 810 27.87 15.69 -14.16
CA TRP A 810 26.79 14.72 -14.29
C TRP A 810 27.32 13.35 -13.86
N ARG A 811 26.49 12.54 -13.18
CA ARG A 811 26.88 11.19 -12.74
C ARG A 811 25.82 10.14 -13.02
N GLU A 812 26.29 8.93 -13.31
CA GLU A 812 25.52 7.70 -13.25
C GLU A 812 25.89 6.91 -11.99
N TYR A 813 24.91 6.57 -11.16
CA TYR A 813 25.08 5.67 -10.02
C TYR A 813 24.55 4.28 -10.37
N PRO A 814 25.40 3.34 -10.83
CA PRO A 814 24.99 1.96 -11.12
C PRO A 814 24.73 1.13 -9.85
N GLY A 815 25.27 1.58 -8.71
CA GLY A 815 25.10 0.97 -7.38
C GLY A 815 26.02 1.66 -6.37
N LYS A 816 25.55 1.89 -5.12
CA LYS A 816 26.38 2.53 -4.09
C LYS A 816 27.54 1.60 -3.68
N PRO A 817 28.78 2.11 -3.45
CA PRO A 817 29.20 3.51 -3.43
C PRO A 817 29.75 4.06 -4.77
N TYR A 818 29.67 3.29 -5.86
CA TYR A 818 30.33 3.61 -7.12
C TYR A 818 29.50 4.55 -8.00
N PHE A 819 30.17 5.43 -8.75
CA PHE A 819 29.57 6.24 -9.80
C PHE A 819 30.49 6.37 -11.01
N TYR A 820 29.87 6.59 -12.17
CA TYR A 820 30.54 6.96 -13.40
C TYR A 820 30.34 8.46 -13.64
N THR A 821 31.41 9.15 -14.06
CA THR A 821 31.38 10.59 -14.37
C THR A 821 30.97 10.81 -15.83
N GLY A 822 29.91 11.57 -16.04
CA GLY A 822 29.43 11.99 -17.36
C GLY A 822 30.03 13.34 -17.81
N PRO A 823 29.21 14.22 -18.41
CA PRO A 823 29.59 15.61 -18.69
C PRO A 823 30.20 16.33 -17.48
N ARG A 824 31.34 17.01 -17.69
CA ARG A 824 32.04 17.77 -16.64
C ARG A 824 32.82 18.95 -17.20
N PHE A 825 32.71 20.10 -16.54
CA PHE A 825 33.64 21.23 -16.72
C PHE A 825 33.94 21.90 -15.38
N SER A 826 35.00 22.70 -15.32
CA SER A 826 35.33 23.51 -14.15
C SER A 826 35.67 24.95 -14.52
N VAL A 827 35.37 25.89 -13.64
CA VAL A 827 35.85 27.27 -13.71
C VAL A 827 36.77 27.51 -12.52
N VAL A 828 38.02 27.87 -12.80
CA VAL A 828 39.02 28.17 -11.77
C VAL A 828 39.62 29.53 -12.08
N GLU A 829 39.44 30.48 -11.17
CA GLU A 829 40.03 31.83 -11.26
C GLU A 829 39.67 32.54 -12.58
N GLY A 830 38.39 32.43 -13.00
CA GLY A 830 37.89 33.06 -14.23
C GLY A 830 38.26 32.33 -15.53
N THR A 831 38.75 31.09 -15.46
CA THR A 831 39.10 30.29 -16.64
C THR A 831 38.25 29.02 -16.72
N LEU A 832 37.53 28.84 -17.83
CA LEU A 832 36.83 27.60 -18.16
C LEU A 832 37.83 26.52 -18.56
N ARG A 833 37.68 25.34 -17.97
CA ARG A 833 38.46 24.14 -18.27
C ARG A 833 37.52 23.00 -18.59
N VAL A 834 37.74 22.39 -19.75
CA VAL A 834 37.04 21.21 -20.24
C VAL A 834 38.09 20.19 -20.69
N ALA A 835 37.92 18.92 -20.34
CA ALA A 835 38.91 17.89 -20.65
C ALA A 835 39.20 17.82 -22.16
N GLY A 836 40.49 17.76 -22.53
CA GLY A 836 40.93 17.69 -23.91
C GLY A 836 40.80 18.99 -24.72
N ARG A 837 40.48 20.12 -24.08
CA ARG A 837 40.38 21.45 -24.72
C ARG A 837 41.33 22.44 -24.04
N GLU A 838 41.80 23.42 -24.80
CA GLU A 838 42.60 24.51 -24.27
C GLU A 838 41.77 25.35 -23.27
N PRO A 839 42.36 25.82 -22.16
CA PRO A 839 41.67 26.68 -21.21
C PRO A 839 41.16 27.97 -21.87
N LEU A 840 39.91 28.34 -21.59
CA LEU A 840 39.28 29.54 -22.15
C LEU A 840 39.02 30.57 -21.03
N PRO A 841 39.65 31.77 -21.07
CA PRO A 841 39.32 32.85 -20.16
C PRO A 841 37.85 33.28 -20.31
N LEU A 842 37.18 33.49 -19.18
CA LEU A 842 35.80 33.97 -19.14
C LEU A 842 35.75 35.43 -18.67
N PRO A 843 34.81 36.24 -19.20
CA PRO A 843 34.59 37.58 -18.68
C PRO A 843 34.07 37.49 -17.24
N LYS A 844 34.81 38.15 -16.34
CA LYS A 844 34.38 38.29 -14.94
C LYS A 844 33.30 39.35 -14.87
N ARG A 845 32.35 39.17 -13.95
CA ARG A 845 31.27 40.12 -13.75
C ARG A 845 30.40 40.38 -14.98
N GLU A 846 30.30 39.41 -15.87
CA GLU A 846 29.30 39.38 -16.95
C GLU A 846 28.53 38.07 -16.90
N TRP A 847 27.30 38.08 -17.40
CA TRP A 847 26.46 36.89 -17.52
C TRP A 847 26.77 36.18 -18.82
N MET A 848 26.93 34.86 -18.78
CA MET A 848 27.17 34.03 -19.96
C MET A 848 26.18 32.87 -20.00
N HIS A 849 25.71 32.53 -21.19
CA HIS A 849 24.80 31.42 -21.39
C HIS A 849 25.57 30.13 -21.66
N ILE A 850 25.22 29.06 -20.95
CA ILE A 850 25.78 27.73 -21.12
C ILE A 850 24.67 26.75 -21.48
N GLU A 851 24.90 25.95 -22.52
CA GLU A 851 24.05 24.81 -22.87
C GLU A 851 24.90 23.53 -22.97
N ILE A 852 24.41 22.45 -22.37
CA ILE A 852 25.01 21.12 -22.39
C ILE A 852 24.04 20.15 -22.99
N THR A 853 24.48 19.36 -23.98
CA THR A 853 23.69 18.29 -24.58
C THR A 853 24.42 16.95 -24.50
N VAL A 854 23.71 15.91 -24.06
CA VAL A 854 24.24 14.54 -23.93
C VAL A 854 23.16 13.51 -24.25
N GLY A 855 23.56 12.42 -24.91
CA GLY A 855 22.69 11.27 -25.19
C GLY A 855 22.75 10.19 -24.11
N HIS A 856 21.66 9.47 -23.92
CA HIS A 856 21.51 8.39 -22.94
C HIS A 856 21.03 7.10 -23.59
N GLY A 857 21.24 5.96 -22.93
CA GLY A 857 20.75 4.67 -23.42
C GLY A 857 21.26 4.36 -24.82
N LYS A 858 20.36 4.26 -25.80
CA LYS A 858 20.72 3.99 -27.21
C LYS A 858 21.39 5.19 -27.89
N GLU A 859 21.13 6.39 -27.40
CA GLU A 859 21.71 7.65 -27.88
C GLU A 859 23.04 7.98 -27.20
N ALA A 860 23.48 7.18 -26.21
CA ALA A 860 24.77 7.39 -25.54
C ALA A 860 25.94 7.07 -26.48
N THR A 861 26.71 8.09 -26.85
CA THR A 861 27.90 7.96 -27.71
C THR A 861 29.22 7.97 -26.92
N GLY A 862 29.15 8.10 -25.59
CA GLY A 862 30.31 8.36 -24.74
C GLY A 862 30.84 9.81 -24.84
N THR A 863 30.16 10.67 -25.61
CA THR A 863 30.52 12.07 -25.79
C THR A 863 29.35 13.03 -25.56
N TRP A 864 29.66 14.31 -25.35
CA TRP A 864 28.71 15.39 -25.09
C TRP A 864 29.14 16.70 -25.76
N GLU A 865 28.23 17.68 -25.78
CA GLU A 865 28.46 19.01 -26.35
C GLU A 865 28.28 20.10 -25.29
N LEU A 866 29.09 21.15 -25.35
CA LEU A 866 29.01 22.37 -24.55
C LEU A 866 28.95 23.58 -25.48
N HIS A 867 27.93 24.39 -25.35
CA HIS A 867 27.80 25.68 -26.02
C HIS A 867 27.93 26.80 -24.99
N LEU A 868 28.79 27.78 -25.28
CA LEU A 868 29.01 28.96 -24.45
C LEU A 868 28.72 30.21 -25.31
N ALA A 869 27.83 31.07 -24.84
CA ALA A 869 27.57 32.37 -25.45
C ALA A 869 27.83 33.49 -24.44
N VAL A 870 28.75 34.38 -24.79
CA VAL A 870 29.04 35.61 -24.06
C VAL A 870 28.37 36.78 -24.80
N PRO A 871 27.63 37.67 -24.12
CA PRO A 871 27.00 38.82 -24.76
C PRO A 871 28.01 39.68 -25.54
N GLY A 872 27.72 39.93 -26.82
CA GLY A 872 28.59 40.72 -27.69
C GLY A 872 29.74 39.94 -28.35
N GLU A 873 29.94 38.68 -28.01
CA GLU A 873 30.92 37.79 -28.64
C GLU A 873 30.25 36.73 -29.53
N GLN A 874 31.05 36.06 -30.38
CA GLN A 874 30.57 34.93 -31.16
C GLN A 874 30.47 33.67 -30.27
N PRO A 875 29.34 32.95 -30.26
CA PRO A 875 29.20 31.73 -29.45
C PRO A 875 30.24 30.67 -29.80
N VAL A 876 30.76 30.00 -28.76
CA VAL A 876 31.75 28.93 -28.88
C VAL A 876 31.05 27.58 -28.62
N ALA A 877 31.23 26.63 -29.54
CA ALA A 877 30.70 25.27 -29.39
C ALA A 877 31.83 24.25 -29.28
N PHE A 878 31.89 23.55 -28.15
CA PHE A 878 32.77 22.42 -27.93
C PHE A 878 31.99 21.13 -28.18
N ARG A 879 32.31 20.43 -29.27
CA ARG A 879 31.65 19.18 -29.66
C ARG A 879 32.54 17.96 -29.39
N GLY A 880 31.92 16.78 -29.26
CA GLY A 880 32.64 15.51 -29.11
C GLY A 880 33.51 15.45 -27.85
N LEU A 881 33.08 16.10 -26.77
CA LEU A 881 33.77 16.05 -25.48
C LEU A 881 33.56 14.67 -24.86
N SER A 882 34.61 14.00 -24.40
CA SER A 882 34.45 12.70 -23.75
C SER A 882 33.79 12.84 -22.38
N ASN A 883 32.97 11.86 -22.01
CA ASN A 883 32.56 11.66 -20.63
C ASN A 883 33.78 11.36 -19.75
N GLY A 884 33.73 11.71 -18.46
CA GLY A 884 34.80 11.36 -17.51
C GLY A 884 34.99 9.85 -17.33
N SER A 885 33.92 9.07 -17.52
CA SER A 885 33.89 7.61 -17.50
C SER A 885 33.19 7.12 -18.78
N PRO A 886 33.87 6.31 -19.62
CA PRO A 886 33.29 5.74 -20.85
C PRO A 886 32.01 4.91 -20.64
N GLU A 887 31.83 4.37 -19.43
CA GLU A 887 30.70 3.53 -19.03
C GLU A 887 29.40 4.32 -18.81
N THR A 888 29.48 5.66 -18.76
CA THR A 888 28.31 6.51 -18.50
C THR A 888 27.33 6.45 -19.68
N THR A 889 26.15 5.91 -19.42
CA THR A 889 25.02 5.81 -20.37
C THR A 889 23.77 6.50 -19.88
N LYS A 890 23.73 6.93 -18.62
CA LYS A 890 22.57 7.56 -17.97
C LYS A 890 22.98 8.82 -17.23
N SER A 891 22.00 9.58 -16.77
CA SER A 891 22.23 10.69 -15.86
C SER A 891 21.24 10.64 -14.72
N THR A 892 21.78 10.23 -13.58
CA THR A 892 21.03 10.04 -12.32
C THR A 892 21.31 11.15 -11.32
N TRP A 893 22.29 12.00 -11.61
CA TRP A 893 22.73 13.11 -10.78
C TRP A 893 23.31 14.21 -11.68
N ILE A 894 22.90 15.46 -11.46
CA ILE A 894 23.46 16.65 -12.13
C ILE A 894 23.69 17.69 -11.05
N GLY A 895 24.91 18.19 -10.87
CA GLY A 895 25.20 19.09 -9.76
C GLY A 895 26.18 20.20 -10.07
N PHE A 896 25.97 21.29 -9.36
CA PHE A 896 26.77 22.51 -9.34
C PHE A 896 27.50 22.54 -8.00
N VAL A 897 28.82 22.57 -8.06
CA VAL A 897 29.67 22.41 -6.87
C VAL A 897 30.65 23.56 -6.79
N SER A 898 30.65 24.28 -5.67
CA SER A 898 31.79 25.13 -5.34
C SER A 898 32.95 24.26 -4.87
N ASP A 899 34.15 24.59 -5.33
CA ASP A 899 35.40 23.89 -5.06
C ASP A 899 36.42 24.83 -4.40
N CYS A 900 36.00 25.49 -3.30
CA CYS A 900 36.79 26.52 -2.63
C CYS A 900 36.73 26.35 -1.10
N LEU A 901 37.88 26.46 -0.44
CA LEU A 901 37.98 26.51 1.04
C LEU A 901 38.18 27.95 1.57
N GLY A 902 38.13 28.94 0.68
CA GLY A 902 38.25 30.37 0.99
C GLY A 902 36.93 31.11 0.73
N GLU A 903 37.03 32.39 0.42
CA GLU A 903 35.87 33.18 -0.01
C GLU A 903 35.77 33.17 -1.53
N ALA A 904 34.62 32.75 -2.06
CA ALA A 904 34.29 32.81 -3.47
C ALA A 904 32.77 32.90 -3.64
N THR A 905 32.34 33.57 -4.70
CA THR A 905 30.92 33.71 -5.03
C THR A 905 30.73 33.52 -6.53
N PHE A 906 29.66 32.86 -6.93
CA PHE A 906 29.21 32.87 -8.32
C PHE A 906 27.67 32.84 -8.35
N TYR A 907 27.09 33.20 -9.49
CA TYR A 907 25.64 33.25 -9.64
C TYR A 907 25.18 32.38 -10.80
N LEU A 908 23.99 31.80 -10.65
CA LEU A 908 23.28 31.04 -11.67
C LEU A 908 21.90 31.65 -11.89
N ASP A 909 21.44 31.64 -13.14
CA ASP A 909 20.10 32.07 -13.51
C ASP A 909 19.53 31.17 -14.62
N ASN A 910 18.22 31.18 -14.83
CA ASN A 910 17.52 30.47 -15.92
C ASN A 910 17.89 28.99 -16.09
N ILE A 911 18.00 28.23 -14.99
CA ILE A 911 18.37 26.82 -15.08
C ILE A 911 17.20 26.03 -15.66
N ARG A 912 17.43 25.36 -16.79
CA ARG A 912 16.43 24.54 -17.46
C ARG A 912 17.01 23.19 -17.88
N LEU A 913 16.38 22.12 -17.45
CA LEU A 913 16.66 20.76 -17.90
C LEU A 913 15.49 20.23 -18.73
N SER A 914 15.79 19.71 -19.92
CA SER A 914 14.82 19.11 -20.82
C SER A 914 15.26 17.71 -21.28
N SER A 915 14.29 16.91 -21.70
CA SER A 915 14.51 15.60 -22.33
C SER A 915 13.79 15.54 -23.67
N SER A 916 14.40 14.91 -24.67
CA SER A 916 13.75 14.63 -25.95
C SER A 916 12.53 13.72 -25.84
N LEU A 917 12.40 12.98 -24.73
CA LEU A 917 11.28 12.09 -24.44
C LEU A 917 10.08 12.81 -23.80
N ASP A 918 10.23 14.09 -23.43
CA ASP A 918 9.16 14.90 -22.86
C ASP A 918 8.42 15.77 -23.90
N ARG A 919 8.83 15.69 -25.18
CA ARG A 919 8.25 16.46 -26.30
C ARG A 919 7.02 15.81 -26.92
#